data_AF-A0AAV5AAD1-F1
#
_entry.id   AF-A0AAV5AAD1-F1
#
_cell.length_a   1.000
_cell.length_b   1.000
_cell.length_c   1.000
_cell.angle_alpha   90.00
_cell.angle_beta   90.00
_cell.angle_gamma   90.00
#
_symmetry.space_group_name_H-M   'P 1'
#
loop_
_entity.id
_entity.type
_entity.pdbx_description
1 polymer ?
#
loop_
_entity_poly.entity_id
_entity_poly.type
_entity_poly.pdbx_seq_one_letter_code
_entity_poly.pdbx_strand_id
1 'polypeptide(L)'
;MSIPKVPPQPRPAHLQPQPQIQPQTQTQLQLQLQVHVPLGPVSVNVLNWNIMTPELMAMAMGELAQTPQEHGNEFPLENDAPDDAMDFVQDALAGPERVENLARATAPLFHRRLVKKSKFVSLPLEIHLQICEWLSVSDILALRRTSKDMYRVTRSGGLWLSALKRLNLLLPVLPPTSKYLYGEIKPFMAEYLTMRSVYLHENFTYRQLTGSLVRQDSYDQITDIRILPGARFIAVLTENMHGEVYLSLWELKLFKGGSRLPLVKVKMEEKQEVFEVAYGTAQNELHLFIALAGPAIQNETTLQFMTRVSIVGISLELLEELADRNQSKDSFAAIMEECIKPFTVLYETSIAEKVHQVVMCDVQHTVLPNTLMIALVCRPRLIMFDYPELRSRNNHTGFSSFLSLGIPEVVNAVLPSSIWKIKLLPWQECVLVSQIVIDVNGKDLQTVGFSLFRLPQIGQTVNKPPAIQAQYLYGLSVTGIYFSNLEEAWFSALRNPDKMLDSRFHSAPAPLSIFVTTKGPNGLVHLMMHPTAVPDEIISVRQGRGHVAKFKYQFPWEVIRRETWRNDEMSFCNILPGAFFSLLILRPPKSCALDKLGPGTSREISSILGYRSQVRQYRLASATTTGAYVRENMEYVLEESGYAHPWDHPDLVLPGDFRYNGSPRRPFCLSALSAPSIDPSVSVDFKKGVTAIAFDESTGILCYGIDQDSQLRFLDFGGEFRDEIKFTWIPENDD
;
A
#
# COMPACT_ATOMS: atom_id res chain seq x y z
N MET A 1 41.06 -24.42 68.08
CA MET A 1 40.47 -24.42 66.73
C MET A 1 38.96 -24.47 66.89
N SER A 2 38.31 -23.32 66.77
CA SER A 2 36.91 -23.08 67.10
C SER A 2 36.09 -22.91 65.81
N ILE A 3 35.03 -23.72 65.69
CA ILE A 3 34.09 -23.75 64.57
C ILE A 3 33.09 -22.57 64.72
N PRO A 4 32.81 -21.77 63.68
CA PRO A 4 31.85 -20.68 63.79
C PRO A 4 30.41 -21.17 63.71
N LYS A 5 29.56 -20.64 64.60
CA LYS A 5 28.11 -20.89 64.67
C LYS A 5 27.35 -20.15 63.57
N VAL A 6 26.41 -20.87 62.94
CA VAL A 6 25.43 -20.38 61.97
C VAL A 6 24.30 -19.61 62.69
N PRO A 7 23.81 -18.46 62.18
CA PRO A 7 22.70 -17.73 62.78
C PRO A 7 21.33 -18.35 62.43
N PRO A 8 20.30 -18.19 63.29
CA PRO A 8 19.00 -18.83 63.10
C PRO A 8 18.14 -18.12 62.04
N GLN A 9 17.38 -18.91 61.29
CA GLN A 9 16.38 -18.43 60.33
C GLN A 9 15.16 -17.80 61.02
N PRO A 10 14.54 -16.76 60.44
CA PRO A 10 13.33 -16.15 60.99
C PRO A 10 12.07 -16.97 60.65
N ARG A 11 11.16 -17.07 61.62
CA ARG A 11 9.83 -17.70 61.49
C ARG A 11 8.89 -16.81 60.65
N PRO A 12 7.90 -17.39 59.94
CA PRO A 12 6.94 -16.64 59.15
C PRO A 12 5.92 -15.91 60.04
N ALA A 13 5.66 -14.64 59.72
CA ALA A 13 4.69 -13.80 60.41
C ALA A 13 3.25 -14.09 59.95
N HIS A 14 2.33 -14.02 60.92
CA HIS A 14 0.88 -14.12 60.74
C HIS A 14 0.33 -13.03 59.81
N LEU A 15 -0.57 -13.43 58.92
CA LEU A 15 -1.39 -12.58 58.05
C LEU A 15 -2.33 -11.68 58.88
N GLN A 16 -2.24 -10.37 58.67
CA GLN A 16 -3.27 -9.39 59.04
C GLN A 16 -4.17 -9.09 57.83
N PRO A 17 -5.45 -8.71 58.06
CA PRO A 17 -6.41 -8.49 56.98
C PRO A 17 -6.18 -7.14 56.27
N GLN A 18 -6.39 -7.14 54.95
CA GLN A 18 -6.25 -5.98 54.06
C GLN A 18 -7.27 -4.87 54.37
N PRO A 19 -6.89 -3.59 54.25
CA PRO A 19 -7.84 -2.48 54.29
C PRO A 19 -8.55 -2.31 52.94
N GLN A 20 -9.85 -2.02 53.01
CA GLN A 20 -10.69 -1.64 51.86
C GLN A 20 -10.18 -0.34 51.23
N ILE A 21 -9.93 -0.37 49.92
CA ILE A 21 -9.56 0.79 49.11
C ILE A 21 -10.83 1.45 48.57
N GLN A 22 -11.03 2.73 48.89
CA GLN A 22 -12.06 3.59 48.30
C GLN A 22 -11.69 4.00 46.87
N PRO A 23 -12.66 4.21 45.97
CA PRO A 23 -12.39 4.57 44.58
C PRO A 23 -11.90 6.02 44.47
N GLN A 24 -10.75 6.19 43.81
CA GLN A 24 -10.16 7.50 43.50
C GLN A 24 -10.88 8.16 42.32
N THR A 25 -10.99 9.48 42.46
CA THR A 25 -11.62 10.47 41.61
C THR A 25 -11.04 10.49 40.19
N GLN A 26 -11.90 10.40 39.17
CA GLN A 26 -11.53 10.64 37.77
C GLN A 26 -11.03 12.07 37.59
N THR A 27 -9.78 12.21 37.13
CA THR A 27 -9.23 13.49 36.69
C THR A 27 -9.56 13.65 35.20
N GLN A 28 -10.50 14.54 34.86
CA GLN A 28 -10.74 14.95 33.48
C GLN A 28 -9.60 15.87 33.03
N LEU A 29 -8.82 15.42 32.05
CA LEU A 29 -7.86 16.26 31.33
C LEU A 29 -8.61 17.08 30.26
N GLN A 30 -8.67 18.40 30.45
CA GLN A 30 -9.11 19.35 29.42
C GLN A 30 -8.00 19.60 28.41
N LEU A 31 -8.26 19.28 27.15
CA LEU A 31 -7.47 19.74 26.00
C LEU A 31 -7.83 21.20 25.71
N GLN A 32 -6.86 22.12 25.81
CA GLN A 32 -7.02 23.49 25.29
C GLN A 32 -6.55 23.55 23.84
N LEU A 33 -7.45 24.00 22.96
CA LEU A 33 -7.20 24.25 21.55
C LEU A 33 -7.41 25.75 21.30
N GLN A 34 -6.40 26.43 20.78
CA GLN A 34 -6.54 27.81 20.29
C GLN A 34 -7.15 27.78 18.89
N VAL A 35 -8.29 28.44 18.72
CA VAL A 35 -8.95 28.65 17.44
C VAL A 35 -9.08 30.15 17.20
N HIS A 36 -8.57 30.62 16.07
CA HIS A 36 -8.83 31.97 15.54
C HIS A 36 -9.84 31.86 14.40
N VAL A 37 -11.07 32.35 14.59
CA VAL A 37 -12.06 32.58 13.51
C VAL A 37 -12.89 33.84 13.85
N PRO A 38 -13.17 34.75 12.89
CA PRO A 38 -14.01 35.92 13.11
C PRO A 38 -15.51 35.60 12.99
N LEU A 39 -16.31 36.18 13.87
CA LEU A 39 -17.77 36.01 13.96
C LEU A 39 -18.51 36.95 13.00
N GLY A 40 -19.51 36.42 12.31
CA GLY A 40 -20.59 37.17 11.65
C GLY A 40 -21.93 36.44 11.85
N PRO A 41 -23.06 37.14 12.08
CA PRO A 41 -24.28 36.52 12.59
C PRO A 41 -25.12 35.86 11.49
N VAL A 42 -25.62 34.67 11.82
CA VAL A 42 -26.58 33.86 11.05
C VAL A 42 -28.01 34.34 11.33
N SER A 43 -28.87 34.27 10.31
CA SER A 43 -30.32 34.16 10.51
C SER A 43 -30.77 32.78 10.02
N VAL A 44 -31.52 32.10 10.89
CA VAL A 44 -32.05 30.74 10.72
C VAL A 44 -33.47 30.84 10.19
N ASN A 45 -33.83 30.02 9.20
CA ASN A 45 -35.22 29.59 9.03
C ASN A 45 -35.27 28.09 8.75
N VAL A 46 -36.00 27.41 9.62
CA VAL A 46 -36.35 25.98 9.56
C VAL A 46 -37.71 25.88 8.87
N LEU A 47 -37.87 24.95 7.91
CA LEU A 47 -39.10 24.15 7.80
C LEU A 47 -38.90 22.92 6.91
N ASN A 48 -39.45 21.82 7.40
CA ASN A 48 -39.41 20.46 6.86
C ASN A 48 -40.64 20.17 5.98
N TRP A 49 -40.37 19.46 4.89
CA TRP A 49 -41.08 18.31 4.29
C TRP A 49 -42.37 18.48 3.45
N ASN A 50 -42.26 17.86 2.26
CA ASN A 50 -43.24 17.16 1.41
C ASN A 50 -44.37 17.96 0.73
N ILE A 51 -44.31 18.01 -0.61
CA ILE A 51 -45.25 17.44 -1.59
C ILE A 51 -44.83 17.95 -2.99
N MET A 52 -44.61 17.04 -3.95
CA MET A 52 -44.34 17.41 -5.36
C MET A 52 -45.60 18.00 -6.00
N THR A 53 -45.49 19.17 -6.63
CA THR A 53 -46.51 19.71 -7.55
C THR A 53 -45.94 20.03 -8.93
N PRO A 54 -46.78 20.04 -10.00
CA PRO A 54 -46.36 20.22 -11.40
C PRO A 54 -45.88 21.63 -11.77
N GLU A 55 -45.84 22.57 -10.82
CA GLU A 55 -45.45 23.97 -11.06
C GLU A 55 -43.93 24.17 -11.18
N LEU A 56 -43.12 23.20 -10.71
CA LEU A 56 -41.66 23.20 -10.87
C LEU A 56 -41.20 22.82 -12.29
N MET A 57 -42.08 22.25 -13.12
CA MET A 57 -41.77 21.97 -14.53
C MET A 57 -41.95 23.22 -15.43
N ALA A 58 -42.69 24.23 -14.96
CA ALA A 58 -42.93 25.47 -15.70
C ALA A 58 -41.86 26.55 -15.44
N MET A 59 -41.07 26.44 -14.36
CA MET A 59 -39.97 27.36 -14.05
C MET A 59 -38.65 27.03 -14.77
N ALA A 60 -38.50 25.82 -15.35
CA ALA A 60 -37.28 25.41 -16.04
C ALA A 60 -37.19 25.83 -17.52
N MET A 61 -38.20 26.53 -18.06
CA MET A 61 -38.29 26.87 -19.50
C MET A 61 -38.52 28.37 -19.76
N GLY A 62 -38.23 29.24 -18.79
CA GLY A 62 -38.64 30.64 -18.85
C GLY A 62 -37.69 31.67 -18.25
N GLU A 63 -36.36 31.51 -18.35
CA GLU A 63 -35.41 32.59 -18.01
C GLU A 63 -34.24 32.63 -19.01
N LEU A 64 -34.50 33.20 -20.19
CA LEU A 64 -33.46 33.68 -21.12
C LEU A 64 -33.95 35.00 -21.72
N ALA A 65 -34.00 36.05 -20.89
CA ALA A 65 -33.89 37.45 -21.29
C ALA A 65 -34.16 38.34 -20.07
N GLN A 66 -33.11 38.97 -19.54
CA GLN A 66 -33.09 40.38 -19.10
C GLN A 66 -31.82 40.66 -18.29
N THR A 67 -30.92 41.44 -18.89
CA THR A 67 -29.88 42.20 -18.19
C THR A 67 -30.48 43.47 -17.56
N PRO A 68 -30.01 43.89 -16.38
CA PRO A 68 -29.96 45.31 -16.06
C PRO A 68 -28.51 45.81 -15.87
N GLN A 69 -28.36 47.07 -16.26
CA GLN A 69 -27.20 47.93 -16.21
C GLN A 69 -26.72 48.28 -14.78
N GLU A 70 -25.46 48.71 -14.74
CA GLU A 70 -24.82 49.66 -13.80
C GLU A 70 -24.49 49.20 -12.36
N HIS A 71 -23.18 49.01 -12.11
CA HIS A 71 -22.40 49.98 -11.33
C HIS A 71 -20.91 49.72 -11.49
N GLY A 72 -20.16 50.81 -11.71
CA GLY A 72 -18.72 50.79 -11.94
C GLY A 72 -17.91 50.60 -10.66
N ASN A 73 -16.69 50.11 -10.84
CA ASN A 73 -15.55 50.50 -10.03
C ASN A 73 -14.27 50.31 -10.86
N GLU A 74 -13.54 51.41 -10.99
CA GLU A 74 -12.24 51.55 -11.61
C GLU A 74 -11.16 50.84 -10.78
N PHE A 75 -10.21 50.15 -11.41
CA PHE A 75 -8.78 50.14 -11.07
C PHE A 75 -7.98 49.58 -12.28
N PRO A 76 -6.70 49.98 -12.46
CA PRO A 76 -6.03 50.01 -13.75
C PRO A 76 -5.33 48.68 -14.09
N LEU A 77 -5.33 48.33 -15.37
CA LEU A 77 -4.42 47.36 -15.95
C LEU A 77 -3.37 48.10 -16.77
N GLU A 78 -2.10 47.88 -16.42
CA GLU A 78 -0.94 48.24 -17.23
C GLU A 78 -1.00 47.47 -18.56
N ASN A 79 -0.84 48.23 -19.64
CA ASN A 79 -0.68 47.76 -21.00
C ASN A 79 0.73 47.19 -21.19
N ASP A 80 0.83 46.03 -21.83
CA ASP A 80 1.91 45.72 -22.79
C ASP A 80 1.45 44.55 -23.68
N ALA A 81 0.85 44.90 -24.81
CA ALA A 81 0.66 44.00 -25.95
C ALA A 81 1.12 44.73 -27.24
N PRO A 82 1.84 44.05 -28.14
CA PRO A 82 2.50 44.70 -29.29
C PRO A 82 1.53 45.00 -30.44
N ASP A 83 1.80 46.12 -31.13
CA ASP A 83 1.00 46.78 -32.17
C ASP A 83 0.73 45.98 -33.48
N ASP A 84 1.19 44.74 -33.61
CA ASP A 84 1.11 44.01 -34.89
C ASP A 84 -0.23 43.28 -35.14
N ALA A 85 -1.20 43.38 -34.22
CA ALA A 85 -2.50 42.71 -34.33
C ALA A 85 -3.61 43.56 -34.98
N MET A 86 -3.38 44.86 -35.26
CA MET A 86 -4.40 45.77 -35.78
C MET A 86 -4.50 45.83 -37.31
N ASP A 87 -3.47 45.40 -38.05
CA ASP A 87 -3.51 45.41 -39.52
C ASP A 87 -4.35 44.26 -40.11
N PHE A 88 -4.55 43.16 -39.37
CA PHE A 88 -5.38 42.05 -39.83
C PHE A 88 -6.89 42.30 -39.64
N VAL A 89 -7.24 43.20 -38.71
CA VAL A 89 -8.65 43.52 -38.38
C VAL A 89 -9.21 44.59 -39.33
N GLN A 90 -8.37 45.44 -39.91
CA GLN A 90 -8.83 46.44 -40.90
C GLN A 90 -9.13 45.84 -42.29
N ASP A 91 -8.49 44.74 -42.68
CA ASP A 91 -8.81 44.04 -43.94
C ASP A 91 -10.11 43.20 -43.85
N ALA A 92 -10.54 42.86 -42.63
CA ALA A 92 -11.78 42.12 -42.37
C ALA A 92 -13.06 42.99 -42.40
N LEU A 93 -12.92 44.32 -42.47
CA LEU A 93 -14.04 45.27 -42.59
C LEU A 93 -14.44 45.55 -44.04
N ALA A 94 -13.85 44.85 -45.02
CA ALA A 94 -14.18 44.98 -46.43
C ALA A 94 -15.51 44.28 -46.81
N GLY A 95 -16.63 44.78 -46.29
CA GLY A 95 -17.99 44.62 -46.82
C GLY A 95 -18.64 43.22 -46.74
N PRO A 96 -19.96 43.14 -46.46
CA PRO A 96 -20.70 41.87 -46.35
C PRO A 96 -20.63 41.00 -47.61
N GLU A 97 -20.44 41.60 -48.80
CA GLU A 97 -20.28 40.86 -50.06
C GLU A 97 -19.01 39.99 -50.11
N ARG A 98 -17.93 40.38 -49.43
CA ARG A 98 -16.67 39.62 -49.48
C ARG A 98 -16.73 38.40 -48.57
N VAL A 99 -17.41 38.50 -47.42
CA VAL A 99 -17.73 37.36 -46.55
C VAL A 99 -18.66 36.39 -47.27
N GLU A 100 -19.67 36.89 -47.97
CA GLU A 100 -20.62 36.05 -48.71
C GLU A 100 -19.96 35.40 -49.94
N ASN A 101 -19.05 36.10 -50.63
CA ASN A 101 -18.27 35.54 -51.73
C ASN A 101 -17.19 34.56 -51.27
N LEU A 102 -16.58 34.76 -50.09
CA LEU A 102 -15.67 33.78 -49.50
C LEU A 102 -16.44 32.54 -49.02
N ALA A 103 -17.63 32.70 -48.44
CA ALA A 103 -18.53 31.60 -48.10
C ALA A 103 -19.00 30.83 -49.33
N ARG A 104 -19.35 31.51 -50.44
CA ARG A 104 -19.70 30.86 -51.72
C ARG A 104 -18.50 30.22 -52.42
N ALA A 105 -17.30 30.77 -52.28
CA ALA A 105 -16.08 30.20 -52.87
C ALA A 105 -15.55 29.00 -52.07
N THR A 106 -15.79 28.96 -50.76
CA THR A 106 -15.37 27.85 -49.88
C THR A 106 -16.44 26.77 -49.71
N ALA A 107 -17.73 27.08 -49.88
CA ALA A 107 -18.82 26.11 -49.83
C ALA A 107 -18.64 24.88 -50.76
N PRO A 108 -18.14 25.00 -52.01
CA PRO A 108 -17.90 23.84 -52.88
C PRO A 108 -16.70 23.00 -52.44
N LEU A 109 -15.73 23.57 -51.71
CA LEU A 109 -14.57 22.86 -51.15
C LEU A 109 -14.95 22.07 -49.89
N PHE A 110 -15.94 22.53 -49.13
CA PHE A 110 -16.49 21.80 -47.98
C PHE A 110 -17.54 20.74 -48.35
N HIS A 111 -18.30 20.91 -49.44
CA HIS A 111 -19.40 20.00 -49.81
C HIS A 111 -19.04 18.76 -50.64
N ARG A 112 -17.75 18.51 -50.97
CA ARG A 112 -17.40 17.40 -51.88
C ARG A 112 -16.30 16.44 -51.43
N ARG A 113 -16.08 16.32 -50.12
CA ARG A 113 -15.74 15.01 -49.53
C ARG A 113 -17.00 14.43 -48.93
N LEU A 114 -17.88 13.90 -49.79
CA LEU A 114 -18.76 12.79 -49.42
C LEU A 114 -17.85 11.60 -49.11
N VAL A 115 -17.14 11.66 -47.98
CA VAL A 115 -16.50 10.51 -47.38
C VAL A 115 -17.65 9.53 -47.20
N LYS A 116 -17.69 8.47 -48.02
CA LYS A 116 -18.65 7.38 -47.84
C LYS A 116 -18.60 7.05 -46.35
N LYS A 117 -19.67 7.37 -45.60
CA LYS A 117 -19.75 7.08 -44.18
C LYS A 117 -19.35 5.62 -44.04
N SER A 118 -18.32 5.37 -43.23
CA SER A 118 -17.79 4.03 -43.07
C SER A 118 -18.96 3.11 -42.72
N LYS A 119 -19.14 2.02 -43.48
CA LYS A 119 -20.19 1.03 -43.18
C LYS A 119 -20.04 0.47 -41.76
N PHE A 120 -18.83 0.55 -41.21
CA PHE A 120 -18.55 0.24 -39.83
C PHE A 120 -19.37 1.11 -38.89
N VAL A 121 -19.41 2.44 -39.09
CA VAL A 121 -20.15 3.38 -38.21
C VAL A 121 -21.67 3.12 -38.27
N SER A 122 -22.18 2.56 -39.36
CA SER A 122 -23.60 2.20 -39.49
C SER A 122 -24.01 0.87 -38.85
N LEU A 123 -23.08 0.11 -38.27
CA LEU A 123 -23.43 -1.12 -37.55
C LEU A 123 -24.19 -0.79 -36.26
N PRO A 124 -25.06 -1.69 -35.78
CA PRO A 124 -25.67 -1.57 -34.44
C PRO A 124 -24.60 -1.56 -33.33
N LEU A 125 -24.89 -0.86 -32.23
CA LEU A 125 -23.98 -0.72 -31.09
C LEU A 125 -23.52 -2.08 -30.55
N GLU A 126 -24.42 -3.05 -30.50
CA GLU A 126 -24.14 -4.40 -30.01
C GLU A 126 -23.06 -5.09 -30.85
N ILE A 127 -23.08 -4.89 -32.17
CA ILE A 127 -22.07 -5.43 -33.08
C ILE A 127 -20.74 -4.70 -32.88
N HIS A 128 -20.74 -3.38 -32.65
CA HIS A 128 -19.51 -2.67 -32.30
C HIS A 128 -18.91 -3.18 -31.00
N LEU A 129 -19.73 -3.40 -29.97
CA LEU A 129 -19.26 -3.92 -28.69
C LEU A 129 -18.69 -5.32 -28.86
N GLN A 130 -19.38 -6.21 -29.58
CA GLN A 130 -18.85 -7.54 -29.91
C GLN A 130 -17.51 -7.44 -30.64
N ILE A 131 -17.37 -6.58 -31.64
CA ILE A 131 -16.09 -6.39 -32.36
C ILE A 131 -15.01 -5.88 -31.40
N CYS A 132 -15.32 -4.88 -30.57
CA CYS A 132 -14.39 -4.35 -29.58
C CYS A 132 -13.98 -5.38 -28.52
N GLU A 133 -14.84 -6.36 -28.21
CA GLU A 133 -14.46 -7.49 -27.35
C GLU A 133 -13.39 -8.39 -27.98
N TRP A 134 -13.18 -8.37 -29.30
CA TRP A 134 -12.07 -9.10 -29.93
C TRP A 134 -10.78 -8.29 -30.01
N LEU A 135 -10.83 -6.99 -29.70
CA LEU A 135 -9.69 -6.08 -29.78
C LEU A 135 -8.86 -6.11 -28.50
N SER A 136 -7.56 -5.80 -28.64
CA SER A 136 -6.69 -5.52 -27.51
C SER A 136 -7.02 -4.16 -26.88
N VAL A 137 -6.55 -3.91 -25.66
CA VAL A 137 -6.73 -2.61 -25.00
C VAL A 137 -6.15 -1.47 -25.83
N SER A 138 -4.95 -1.68 -26.41
CA SER A 138 -4.31 -0.71 -27.29
C SER A 138 -5.14 -0.42 -28.54
N ASP A 139 -5.70 -1.45 -29.17
CA ASP A 139 -6.56 -1.29 -30.36
C ASP A 139 -7.87 -0.55 -30.02
N ILE A 140 -8.46 -0.80 -28.85
CA ILE A 140 -9.65 -0.07 -28.37
C ILE A 140 -9.35 1.43 -28.24
N LEU A 141 -8.19 1.79 -27.67
CA LEU A 141 -7.77 3.19 -27.54
C LEU A 141 -7.41 3.82 -28.88
N ALA A 142 -6.81 3.06 -29.80
CA ALA A 142 -6.57 3.52 -31.16
C ALA A 142 -7.91 3.80 -31.87
N LEU A 143 -8.87 2.88 -31.76
CA LEU A 143 -10.20 3.01 -32.34
C LEU A 143 -10.94 4.23 -31.79
N ARG A 144 -10.81 4.51 -30.49
CA ARG A 144 -11.36 5.71 -29.82
C ARG A 144 -10.95 7.02 -30.50
N ARG A 145 -9.75 7.07 -31.08
CA ARG A 145 -9.18 8.27 -31.73
C ARG A 145 -9.68 8.49 -33.17
N THR A 146 -10.43 7.53 -33.74
CA THR A 146 -10.80 7.58 -35.16
C THR A 146 -12.02 8.46 -35.47
N SER A 147 -13.00 8.54 -34.56
CA SER A 147 -14.25 9.31 -34.76
C SER A 147 -14.99 9.55 -33.44
N LYS A 148 -15.87 10.57 -33.41
CA LYS A 148 -16.73 10.87 -32.24
C LYS A 148 -17.64 9.68 -31.88
N ASP A 149 -18.12 8.93 -32.87
CA ASP A 149 -18.96 7.74 -32.64
C ASP A 149 -18.16 6.60 -31.99
N MET A 150 -16.96 6.32 -32.50
CA MET A 150 -16.08 5.31 -31.87
C MET A 150 -15.59 5.73 -30.50
N TYR A 151 -15.41 7.03 -30.26
CA TYR A 151 -15.13 7.53 -28.93
C TYR A 151 -16.26 7.18 -27.94
N ARG A 152 -17.52 7.32 -28.34
CA ARG A 152 -18.68 6.97 -27.50
C ARG A 152 -18.78 5.47 -27.27
N VAL A 153 -18.64 4.66 -28.34
CA VAL A 153 -18.68 3.18 -28.28
C VAL A 153 -17.60 2.65 -27.33
N THR A 154 -16.36 3.12 -27.48
CA THR A 154 -15.20 2.67 -26.69
C THR A 154 -15.21 3.20 -25.25
N ARG A 155 -16.20 3.99 -24.85
CA ARG A 155 -16.44 4.37 -23.43
C ARG A 155 -17.56 3.57 -22.77
N SER A 156 -18.15 2.61 -23.48
CA SER A 156 -19.14 1.70 -22.91
C SER A 156 -18.55 0.93 -21.73
N GLY A 157 -19.24 0.95 -20.59
CA GLY A 157 -18.80 0.21 -19.39
C GLY A 157 -18.76 -1.29 -19.57
N GLY A 158 -19.70 -1.84 -20.35
CA GLY A 158 -19.72 -3.27 -20.66
C GLY A 158 -18.44 -3.74 -21.35
N LEU A 159 -17.91 -2.93 -22.27
CA LEU A 159 -16.66 -3.22 -22.96
C LEU A 159 -15.48 -3.30 -21.99
N TRP A 160 -15.32 -2.32 -21.10
CA TRP A 160 -14.20 -2.29 -20.17
C TRP A 160 -14.32 -3.33 -19.06
N LEU A 161 -15.53 -3.63 -18.58
CA LEU A 161 -15.75 -4.76 -17.67
C LEU A 161 -15.41 -6.09 -18.34
N SER A 162 -15.75 -6.27 -19.62
CA SER A 162 -15.38 -7.44 -20.43
C SER A 162 -13.87 -7.53 -20.63
N ALA A 163 -13.20 -6.41 -20.96
CA ALA A 163 -11.75 -6.32 -21.07
C ALA A 163 -11.05 -6.67 -19.74
N LEU A 164 -11.52 -6.11 -18.62
CA LEU A 164 -11.00 -6.36 -17.27
C LEU A 164 -11.08 -7.84 -16.88
N LYS A 165 -12.18 -8.51 -17.23
CA LYS A 165 -12.38 -9.96 -17.00
C LYS A 165 -11.42 -10.82 -17.81
N ARG A 166 -11.15 -10.44 -19.06
CA ARG A 166 -10.24 -11.18 -19.96
C ARG A 166 -8.77 -10.86 -19.72
N LEU A 167 -8.49 -9.79 -18.99
CA LEU A 167 -7.13 -9.33 -18.74
C LEU A 167 -6.38 -10.35 -17.86
N ASN A 168 -5.39 -11.02 -18.46
CA ASN A 168 -4.48 -11.95 -17.78
C ASN A 168 -3.30 -11.23 -17.10
N LEU A 169 -3.52 -9.97 -16.68
CA LEU A 169 -2.58 -9.17 -15.91
C LEU A 169 -3.09 -9.03 -14.47
N LEU A 170 -2.15 -8.67 -13.60
CA LEU A 170 -2.46 -8.30 -12.23
C LEU A 170 -3.24 -7.00 -12.25
N LEU A 171 -4.41 -7.03 -11.61
CA LEU A 171 -5.19 -5.82 -11.42
C LEU A 171 -4.62 -5.04 -10.23
N PRO A 172 -4.65 -3.70 -10.28
CA PRO A 172 -4.43 -2.91 -9.10
C PRO A 172 -5.37 -3.35 -8.00
N VAL A 173 -4.83 -3.37 -6.79
CA VAL A 173 -5.66 -3.61 -5.62
C VAL A 173 -6.62 -2.45 -5.52
N LEU A 174 -7.89 -2.77 -5.32
CA LEU A 174 -8.88 -1.76 -5.01
C LEU A 174 -8.92 -1.54 -3.51
N PRO A 175 -8.97 -0.29 -3.03
CA PRO A 175 -9.27 -0.01 -1.64
C PRO A 175 -10.59 -0.70 -1.25
N PRO A 176 -10.73 -1.23 -0.03
CA PRO A 176 -11.93 -1.94 0.39
C PRO A 176 -13.05 -0.96 0.76
N THR A 177 -13.41 -0.06 -0.14
CA THR A 177 -14.49 0.90 0.05
C THR A 177 -15.67 0.57 -0.84
N SER A 178 -16.88 0.97 -0.44
CA SER A 178 -18.12 0.70 -1.19
C SER A 178 -18.01 1.09 -2.67
N LYS A 179 -17.40 2.25 -2.96
CA LYS A 179 -17.21 2.79 -4.31
C LYS A 179 -16.39 1.90 -5.26
N TYR A 180 -15.58 0.99 -4.73
CA TYR A 180 -14.77 0.07 -5.54
C TYR A 180 -15.23 -1.38 -5.50
N LEU A 181 -16.39 -1.63 -4.89
CA LEU A 181 -16.98 -2.95 -4.86
C LEU A 181 -17.55 -3.31 -6.24
N TYR A 182 -17.43 -4.57 -6.68
CA TYR A 182 -17.55 -5.00 -8.08
C TYR A 182 -18.92 -4.79 -8.76
N GLY A 183 -20.04 -4.71 -8.05
CA GLY A 183 -21.32 -4.31 -8.66
C GLY A 183 -21.48 -2.79 -8.83
N GLU A 184 -20.61 -2.03 -8.18
CA GLU A 184 -20.64 -0.56 -8.10
C GLU A 184 -19.47 0.07 -8.87
N ILE A 185 -18.57 -0.75 -9.45
CA ILE A 185 -17.48 -0.28 -10.30
C ILE A 185 -18.08 0.46 -11.48
N LYS A 186 -17.94 1.78 -11.44
CA LYS A 186 -18.36 2.65 -12.53
C LYS A 186 -17.55 2.32 -13.80
N PRO A 187 -18.12 2.47 -15.00
CA PRO A 187 -17.44 2.23 -16.28
C PRO A 187 -16.02 2.80 -16.38
N PHE A 188 -15.84 4.05 -15.94
CA PHE A 188 -14.54 4.71 -15.99
C PHE A 188 -13.49 4.06 -15.06
N MET A 189 -13.93 3.43 -13.97
CA MET A 189 -13.06 2.73 -13.03
C MET A 189 -12.60 1.40 -13.62
N ALA A 190 -13.48 0.66 -14.30
CA ALA A 190 -13.11 -0.56 -15.02
C ALA A 190 -12.08 -0.27 -16.13
N GLU A 191 -12.30 0.81 -16.87
CA GLU A 191 -11.34 1.33 -17.84
C GLU A 191 -10.01 1.66 -17.17
N TYR A 192 -10.03 2.46 -16.10
CA TYR A 192 -8.85 2.84 -15.36
C TYR A 192 -8.02 1.65 -14.89
N LEU A 193 -8.64 0.65 -14.26
CA LEU A 193 -7.94 -0.54 -13.76
C LEU A 193 -7.30 -1.33 -14.90
N THR A 194 -8.04 -1.48 -16.01
CA THR A 194 -7.55 -2.16 -17.21
C THR A 194 -6.32 -1.45 -17.77
N MET A 195 -6.44 -0.13 -17.97
CA MET A 195 -5.36 0.72 -18.48
C MET A 195 -4.13 0.69 -17.58
N ARG A 196 -4.33 0.82 -16.27
CA ARG A 196 -3.25 0.82 -15.30
C ARG A 196 -2.50 -0.50 -15.25
N SER A 197 -3.20 -1.63 -15.27
CA SER A 197 -2.56 -2.94 -15.37
C SER A 197 -1.69 -3.07 -16.61
N VAL A 198 -2.19 -2.62 -17.77
CA VAL A 198 -1.47 -2.68 -19.05
C VAL A 198 -0.24 -1.78 -18.99
N TYR A 199 -0.39 -0.51 -18.62
CA TYR A 199 0.73 0.43 -18.52
C TYR A 199 1.76 0.01 -17.49
N LEU A 200 1.33 -0.50 -16.33
CA LEU A 200 2.26 -1.01 -15.34
C LEU A 200 3.05 -2.20 -15.90
N HIS A 201 2.38 -3.15 -16.52
CA HIS A 201 3.04 -4.29 -17.13
C HIS A 201 4.02 -3.88 -18.23
N GLU A 202 3.62 -2.98 -19.12
CA GLU A 202 4.46 -2.44 -20.19
C GLU A 202 5.66 -1.69 -19.62
N ASN A 203 5.44 -0.73 -18.72
CA ASN A 203 6.50 0.08 -18.12
C ASN A 203 7.58 -0.78 -17.43
N PHE A 204 7.17 -1.85 -16.74
CA PHE A 204 8.12 -2.77 -16.12
C PHE A 204 8.73 -3.79 -17.07
N THR A 205 8.11 -4.06 -18.23
CA THR A 205 8.66 -4.94 -19.26
C THR A 205 9.66 -4.20 -20.15
N TYR A 206 9.43 -2.91 -20.41
CA TYR A 206 10.33 -2.04 -21.15
C TYR A 206 11.49 -1.53 -20.26
N ARG A 207 12.67 -1.31 -20.85
CA ARG A 207 13.91 -1.01 -20.08
C ARG A 207 13.94 0.37 -19.42
N GLN A 208 13.05 1.30 -19.81
CA GLN A 208 12.99 2.65 -19.27
C GLN A 208 11.67 2.84 -18.54
N LEU A 209 11.72 2.94 -17.20
CA LEU A 209 10.53 3.30 -16.43
C LEU A 209 10.25 4.78 -16.58
N THR A 210 9.25 5.11 -17.37
CA THR A 210 8.69 6.45 -17.44
C THR A 210 7.68 6.64 -16.31
N GLY A 211 8.13 7.10 -15.15
CA GLY A 211 7.26 7.49 -14.05
C GLY A 211 7.00 9.00 -14.06
N SER A 212 5.75 9.43 -13.92
CA SER A 212 5.51 10.87 -13.71
C SER A 212 5.81 11.23 -12.25
N LEU A 213 6.82 12.08 -12.04
CA LEU A 213 7.12 12.63 -10.73
C LEU A 213 6.19 13.79 -10.39
N VAL A 214 5.41 13.65 -9.33
CA VAL A 214 4.59 14.71 -8.74
C VAL A 214 5.17 15.07 -7.38
N ARG A 215 5.23 16.37 -7.08
CA ARG A 215 5.69 16.89 -5.79
C ARG A 215 4.55 17.59 -5.08
N GLN A 216 4.47 17.37 -3.77
CA GLN A 216 3.45 17.94 -2.91
C GLN A 216 4.08 18.38 -1.60
N ASP A 217 3.71 19.56 -1.11
CA ASP A 217 4.22 20.08 0.15
C ASP A 217 3.51 19.39 1.33
N SER A 218 4.27 18.71 2.18
CA SER A 218 3.81 18.18 3.47
C SER A 218 3.91 19.22 4.59
N TYR A 219 4.44 20.41 4.30
CA TYR A 219 4.68 21.55 5.21
C TYR A 219 5.76 21.31 6.27
N ASP A 220 5.94 20.07 6.71
CA ASP A 220 6.88 19.63 7.75
C ASP A 220 7.82 18.53 7.21
N GLN A 221 8.91 18.26 7.92
CA GLN A 221 9.88 17.23 7.52
C GLN A 221 9.28 15.84 7.61
N ILE A 222 9.37 15.06 6.55
CA ILE A 222 8.81 13.70 6.53
C ILE A 222 9.71 12.72 7.29
N THR A 223 9.15 12.04 8.29
CA THR A 223 9.84 11.04 9.12
C THR A 223 9.49 9.61 8.73
N ASP A 224 8.23 9.32 8.42
CA ASP A 224 7.80 8.01 7.93
C ASP A 224 6.59 8.11 6.97
N ILE A 225 6.47 7.15 6.05
CA ILE A 225 5.40 7.05 5.06
C ILE A 225 4.90 5.61 5.05
N ARG A 226 3.57 5.44 5.05
CA ARG A 226 2.93 4.17 4.74
C ARG A 226 1.83 4.35 3.72
N ILE A 227 1.83 3.50 2.70
CA ILE A 227 0.79 3.43 1.68
C ILE A 227 -0.04 2.18 1.97
N LEU A 228 -1.36 2.32 1.93
CA LEU A 228 -2.26 1.18 2.03
C LEU A 228 -2.46 0.49 0.67
N PRO A 229 -2.77 -0.82 0.65
CA PRO A 229 -3.03 -1.54 -0.59
C PRO A 229 -4.04 -0.82 -1.50
N GLY A 230 -3.68 -0.64 -2.77
CA GLY A 230 -4.47 0.10 -3.75
C GLY A 230 -4.19 1.61 -3.83
N ALA A 231 -3.22 2.09 -3.04
CA ALA A 231 -2.62 3.43 -3.09
C ALA A 231 -3.61 4.57 -3.29
N ARG A 232 -4.77 4.48 -2.63
CA ARG A 232 -5.70 5.61 -2.56
C ARG A 232 -5.36 6.50 -1.38
N PHE A 233 -4.94 5.91 -0.26
CA PHE A 233 -4.64 6.63 0.96
C PHE A 233 -3.20 6.40 1.39
N ILE A 234 -2.59 7.47 1.91
CA ILE A 234 -1.27 7.43 2.54
C ILE A 234 -1.40 8.01 3.92
N ALA A 235 -0.72 7.40 4.86
CA ALA A 235 -0.45 8.00 6.15
C ALA A 235 1.02 8.45 6.20
N VAL A 236 1.24 9.70 6.59
CA VAL A 236 2.55 10.35 6.64
C VAL A 236 2.77 10.90 8.03
N LEU A 237 3.88 10.52 8.65
CA LEU A 237 4.39 11.16 9.85
C LEU A 237 5.34 12.27 9.44
N THR A 238 5.12 13.46 9.99
CA THR A 238 5.98 14.62 9.79
C THR A 238 6.43 15.21 11.12
N GLU A 239 7.59 15.86 11.14
CA GLU A 239 8.17 16.55 12.29
C GLU A 239 8.44 18.01 11.89
N ASN A 240 7.89 18.95 12.65
CA ASN A 240 8.12 20.38 12.39
C ASN A 240 9.46 20.85 12.97
N MET A 241 9.80 22.12 12.74
CA MET A 241 11.05 22.70 13.28
C MET A 241 11.12 22.76 14.81
N HIS A 242 9.99 22.61 15.50
CA HIS A 242 9.90 22.55 16.96
C HIS A 242 9.99 21.12 17.51
N GLY A 243 10.17 20.12 16.65
CA GLY A 243 10.20 18.70 17.05
C GLY A 243 8.82 18.12 17.35
N GLU A 244 7.75 18.85 17.03
CA GLU A 244 6.38 18.34 17.17
C GLU A 244 6.08 17.39 16.01
N VAL A 245 5.51 16.24 16.33
CA VAL A 245 5.17 15.22 15.35
C VAL A 245 3.71 15.33 14.96
N TYR A 246 3.42 15.21 13.67
CA TYR A 246 2.08 15.23 13.12
C TYR A 246 1.83 13.95 12.33
N LEU A 247 0.64 13.37 12.51
CA LEU A 247 0.10 12.34 11.65
C LEU A 247 -0.82 12.99 10.63
N SER A 248 -0.56 12.77 9.35
CA SER A 248 -1.37 13.28 8.25
C SER A 248 -1.85 12.18 7.33
N LEU A 249 -3.12 12.23 6.93
CA LEU A 249 -3.72 11.35 5.94
C LEU A 249 -3.90 12.10 4.63
N TRP A 250 -3.50 11.47 3.55
CA TRP A 250 -3.55 12.05 2.21
C TRP A 250 -4.33 11.14 1.27
N GLU A 251 -5.13 11.74 0.39
CA GLU A 251 -5.65 11.03 -0.77
C GLU A 251 -4.68 11.16 -1.94
N LEU A 252 -4.19 10.02 -2.41
CA LEU A 252 -3.55 9.89 -3.70
C LEU A 252 -4.62 9.93 -4.78
N LYS A 253 -4.99 11.14 -5.23
CA LYS A 253 -5.73 11.23 -6.49
C LYS A 253 -4.78 10.85 -7.62
N LEU A 254 -5.09 9.71 -8.21
CA LEU A 254 -4.52 9.17 -9.43
C LEU A 254 -4.71 10.09 -10.66
N PHE A 255 -5.36 11.26 -10.52
CA PHE A 255 -5.69 12.15 -11.63
C PHE A 255 -5.58 13.66 -11.31
N LYS A 256 -5.23 14.37 -12.38
CA LYS A 256 -4.96 15.81 -12.51
C LYS A 256 -5.84 16.65 -11.58
N GLY A 257 -5.19 17.23 -10.56
CA GLY A 257 -5.81 18.17 -9.65
C GLY A 257 -6.00 17.66 -8.23
N GLY A 258 -5.34 16.58 -7.80
CA GLY A 258 -5.29 16.05 -6.42
C GLY A 258 -5.17 17.10 -5.30
N SER A 259 -5.67 16.77 -4.10
CA SER A 259 -5.85 17.80 -3.06
C SER A 259 -4.44 18.14 -2.65
N ARG A 260 -4.07 19.41 -2.74
CA ARG A 260 -2.74 19.84 -2.29
C ARG A 260 -2.62 19.76 -0.76
N LEU A 261 -3.73 19.56 -0.07
CA LEU A 261 -3.83 19.51 1.39
C LEU A 261 -4.09 18.09 1.88
N PRO A 262 -3.57 17.73 3.07
CA PRO A 262 -3.94 16.47 3.72
C PRO A 262 -5.44 16.47 4.02
N LEU A 263 -6.08 15.29 3.94
CA LEU A 263 -7.47 15.11 4.36
C LEU A 263 -7.62 15.36 5.86
N VAL A 264 -6.64 14.91 6.63
CA VAL A 264 -6.59 15.03 8.09
C VAL A 264 -5.15 15.28 8.49
N LYS A 265 -4.90 16.19 9.44
CA LYS A 265 -3.59 16.39 10.07
C LYS A 265 -3.79 16.58 11.57
N VAL A 266 -3.18 15.71 12.38
CA VAL A 266 -3.33 15.70 13.83
C VAL A 266 -1.96 15.72 14.49
N LYS A 267 -1.80 16.60 15.48
CA LYS A 267 -0.60 16.66 16.32
C LYS A 267 -0.56 15.45 17.25
N MET A 268 0.57 14.78 17.26
CA MET A 268 0.85 13.64 18.14
C MET A 268 1.41 14.15 19.47
N GLU A 269 1.03 13.50 20.58
CA GLU A 269 1.56 13.82 21.91
C GLU A 269 3.04 13.45 22.03
N GLU A 270 3.44 12.36 21.36
CA GLU A 270 4.76 11.75 21.48
C GLU A 270 5.31 11.40 20.10
N LYS A 271 6.65 11.38 20.00
CA LYS A 271 7.36 10.85 18.83
C LYS A 271 7.11 9.34 18.74
N GLN A 272 6.89 8.85 17.53
CA GLN A 272 6.57 7.44 17.30
C GLN A 272 7.81 6.72 16.75
N GLU A 273 8.17 5.59 17.34
CA GLU A 273 9.26 4.71 16.86
C GLU A 273 8.73 3.65 15.89
N VAL A 274 7.49 3.18 16.11
CA VAL A 274 6.83 2.23 15.23
C VAL A 274 5.57 2.85 14.66
N PHE A 275 5.44 2.75 13.34
CA PHE A 275 4.32 3.25 12.57
C PHE A 275 3.90 2.20 11.55
N GLU A 276 2.66 1.72 11.65
CA GLU A 276 2.09 0.75 10.73
C GLU A 276 0.64 1.11 10.43
N VAL A 277 0.20 0.82 9.20
CA VAL A 277 -1.18 1.04 8.78
C VAL A 277 -1.73 -0.22 8.13
N ALA A 278 -3.02 -0.45 8.32
CA ALA A 278 -3.72 -1.56 7.70
C ALA A 278 -5.19 -1.21 7.50
N TYR A 279 -5.84 -1.89 6.55
CA TYR A 279 -7.30 -1.94 6.52
C TYR A 279 -7.80 -3.00 7.48
N GLY A 280 -8.86 -2.67 8.22
CA GLY A 280 -9.48 -3.63 9.11
C GLY A 280 -10.93 -3.27 9.43
N THR A 281 -11.57 -4.12 10.21
CA THR A 281 -12.98 -4.00 10.56
C THR A 281 -13.07 -3.82 12.06
N ALA A 282 -13.66 -2.71 12.50
CA ALA A 282 -13.98 -2.48 13.90
C ALA A 282 -15.46 -2.12 13.98
N GLN A 283 -16.18 -2.71 14.94
CA GLN A 283 -17.61 -2.44 15.15
C GLN A 283 -18.49 -2.70 13.90
N ASN A 284 -18.11 -3.69 13.07
CA ASN A 284 -18.73 -3.99 11.77
C ASN A 284 -18.53 -2.93 10.67
N GLU A 285 -17.71 -1.92 10.90
CA GLU A 285 -17.37 -0.89 9.92
C GLU A 285 -15.91 -1.03 9.48
N LEU A 286 -15.66 -0.76 8.20
CA LEU A 286 -14.31 -0.78 7.66
C LEU A 286 -13.58 0.51 8.03
N HIS A 287 -12.39 0.33 8.57
CA HIS A 287 -11.55 1.39 9.08
C HIS A 287 -10.16 1.31 8.44
N LEU A 288 -9.51 2.47 8.39
CA LEU A 288 -8.06 2.57 8.25
C LEU A 288 -7.48 2.57 9.66
N PHE A 289 -6.81 1.48 10.03
CA PHE A 289 -6.11 1.35 11.30
C PHE A 289 -4.70 1.91 11.20
N ILE A 290 -4.29 2.63 12.23
CA ILE A 290 -2.96 3.22 12.36
C ILE A 290 -2.43 2.80 13.72
N ALA A 291 -1.44 1.92 13.71
CA ALA A 291 -0.71 1.51 14.90
C ALA A 291 0.49 2.41 15.11
N LEU A 292 0.62 2.86 16.36
CA LEU A 292 1.61 3.81 16.82
C LEU A 292 2.23 3.24 18.09
N ALA A 293 3.56 3.13 18.12
CA ALA A 293 4.28 2.81 19.35
C ALA A 293 5.32 3.89 19.63
N GLY A 294 5.20 4.53 20.80
CA GLY A 294 6.13 5.54 21.29
C GLY A 294 7.47 4.94 21.74
N PRO A 295 8.45 5.77 22.11
CA PRO A 295 9.67 5.31 22.75
C PRO A 295 9.36 4.61 24.07
N ALA A 296 10.28 3.75 24.51
CA ALA A 296 10.16 3.13 25.82
C ALA A 296 10.48 4.18 26.91
N ILE A 297 9.47 4.58 27.68
CA ILE A 297 9.58 5.58 28.74
C ILE A 297 9.73 4.85 30.08
N GLN A 298 10.72 5.24 30.87
CA GLN A 298 10.87 4.67 32.22
C GLN A 298 9.75 5.19 33.12
N ASN A 299 8.92 4.27 33.62
CA ASN A 299 7.90 4.61 34.60
C ASN A 299 8.58 4.98 35.92
N GLU A 300 8.35 6.19 36.43
CA GLU A 300 8.99 6.70 37.64
C GLU A 300 8.71 5.84 38.89
N THR A 301 7.54 5.20 38.95
CA THR A 301 7.11 4.41 40.10
C THR A 301 7.68 2.99 40.06
N THR A 302 7.66 2.33 38.91
CA THR A 302 8.08 0.93 38.79
C THR A 302 9.53 0.76 38.33
N LEU A 303 10.15 1.85 37.85
CA LEU A 303 11.45 1.86 37.16
C LEU A 303 11.51 0.98 35.91
N GLN A 304 10.37 0.41 35.48
CA GLN A 304 10.26 -0.40 34.26
C GLN A 304 10.06 0.51 33.05
N PHE A 305 10.69 0.15 31.94
CA PHE A 305 10.44 0.80 30.67
C PHE A 305 9.07 0.36 30.16
N MET A 306 8.22 1.33 29.81
CA MET A 306 6.91 1.10 29.24
C MET A 306 6.86 1.72 27.85
N THR A 307 6.44 0.96 26.86
CA THR A 307 6.09 1.49 25.54
C THR A 307 4.57 1.59 25.45
N ARG A 308 4.08 2.81 25.20
CA ARG A 308 2.67 3.07 24.89
C ARG A 308 2.42 2.63 23.45
N VAL A 309 1.46 1.74 23.26
CA VAL A 309 0.97 1.31 21.95
C VAL A 309 -0.47 1.76 21.82
N SER A 310 -0.75 2.57 20.80
CA SER A 310 -2.10 3.00 20.46
C SER A 310 -2.43 2.57 19.03
N ILE A 311 -3.68 2.15 18.84
CA ILE A 311 -4.27 1.93 17.53
C ILE A 311 -5.42 2.89 17.41
N VAL A 312 -5.29 3.79 16.46
CA VAL A 312 -6.36 4.71 16.09
C VAL A 312 -6.97 4.26 14.77
N GLY A 313 -8.27 4.43 14.64
CA GLY A 313 -9.02 4.13 13.43
C GLY A 313 -9.72 5.37 12.90
N ILE A 314 -9.82 5.47 11.59
CA ILE A 314 -10.77 6.36 10.91
C ILE A 314 -11.66 5.53 10.01
N SER A 315 -12.98 5.74 10.09
CA SER A 315 -13.92 5.04 9.22
C SER A 315 -13.59 5.34 7.76
N LEU A 316 -13.58 4.32 6.91
CA LEU A 316 -13.35 4.51 5.49
C LEU A 316 -14.46 5.32 4.84
N GLU A 317 -15.70 5.22 5.33
CA GLU A 317 -16.82 6.02 4.85
C GLU A 317 -16.55 7.51 5.06
N LEU A 318 -16.18 7.89 6.29
CA LEU A 318 -15.79 9.27 6.59
C LEU A 318 -14.60 9.73 5.75
N LEU A 319 -13.59 8.89 5.58
CA LEU A 319 -12.43 9.22 4.76
C LEU A 319 -12.80 9.43 3.28
N GLU A 320 -13.79 8.68 2.78
CA GLU A 320 -14.34 8.85 1.43
C GLU A 320 -15.20 10.09 1.25
N GLU A 321 -15.89 10.53 2.31
CA GLU A 321 -16.62 11.79 2.35
C GLU A 321 -15.64 12.96 2.32
N LEU A 322 -14.62 12.93 3.18
CA LEU A 322 -13.54 13.94 3.20
C LEU A 322 -12.80 14.04 1.85
N ALA A 323 -12.71 12.91 1.13
CA ALA A 323 -12.11 12.85 -0.20
C ALA A 323 -13.03 13.35 -1.33
N ASP A 324 -14.35 13.41 -1.10
CA ASP A 324 -15.32 13.82 -2.11
C ASP A 324 -15.35 15.34 -2.26
N ARG A 325 -14.94 15.80 -3.43
CA ARG A 325 -14.85 17.23 -3.74
C ARG A 325 -16.10 17.83 -4.31
N ASN A 326 -17.05 17.00 -4.68
CA ASN A 326 -18.33 17.49 -5.17
C ASN A 326 -19.21 17.97 -4.02
N GLN A 327 -18.77 17.78 -2.77
CA GLN A 327 -19.42 18.35 -1.61
C GLN A 327 -19.39 19.88 -1.66
N SER A 328 -20.50 20.49 -1.28
CA SER A 328 -20.56 21.94 -1.11
C SER A 328 -19.60 22.37 0.00
N LYS A 329 -19.13 23.62 -0.04
CA LYS A 329 -18.27 24.18 1.02
C LYS A 329 -18.93 24.05 2.41
N ASP A 330 -20.24 24.20 2.47
CA ASP A 330 -21.02 24.11 3.72
C ASP A 330 -21.07 22.67 4.25
N SER A 331 -21.26 21.68 3.37
CA SER A 331 -21.18 20.26 3.75
C SER A 331 -19.79 19.89 4.24
N PHE A 332 -18.74 20.37 3.56
CA PHE A 332 -17.37 20.13 4.00
C PHE A 332 -17.08 20.80 5.36
N ALA A 333 -17.54 22.03 5.56
CA ALA A 333 -17.39 22.73 6.84
C ALA A 333 -18.12 22.00 7.98
N ALA A 334 -19.35 21.52 7.74
CA ALA A 334 -20.11 20.74 8.70
C ALA A 334 -19.39 19.43 9.06
N ILE A 335 -18.86 18.71 8.07
CA ILE A 335 -18.07 17.50 8.31
C ILE A 335 -16.81 17.84 9.12
N MET A 336 -16.11 18.93 8.82
CA MET A 336 -14.93 19.35 9.58
C MET A 336 -15.25 19.76 11.02
N GLU A 337 -16.41 20.38 11.27
CA GLU A 337 -16.90 20.70 12.62
C GLU A 337 -17.29 19.46 13.41
N GLU A 338 -17.89 18.46 12.77
CA GLU A 338 -18.17 17.15 13.40
C GLU A 338 -16.88 16.34 13.61
N CYS A 339 -15.90 16.50 12.72
CA CYS A 339 -14.63 15.79 12.70
C CYS A 339 -13.54 16.44 13.55
N ILE A 340 -13.86 17.18 14.61
CA ILE A 340 -12.85 17.72 15.56
C ILE A 340 -11.90 16.61 16.05
N LYS A 341 -12.36 15.36 16.10
CA LYS A 341 -11.56 14.17 16.37
C LYS A 341 -11.90 13.07 15.35
N PRO A 342 -11.31 13.09 14.15
CA PRO A 342 -11.66 12.12 13.09
C PRO A 342 -11.10 10.72 13.39
N PHE A 343 -10.17 10.63 14.35
CA PHE A 343 -9.61 9.39 14.83
C PHE A 343 -10.34 8.91 16.08
N THR A 344 -10.76 7.66 16.05
CA THR A 344 -11.24 6.92 17.20
C THR A 344 -10.09 6.11 17.78
N VAL A 345 -9.83 6.21 19.08
CA VAL A 345 -8.88 5.32 19.75
C VAL A 345 -9.56 3.96 19.89
N LEU A 346 -9.12 2.99 19.10
CA LEU A 346 -9.71 1.64 19.07
C LEU A 346 -9.06 0.73 20.11
N TYR A 347 -7.77 0.95 20.36
CA TYR A 347 -7.00 0.18 21.32
C TYR A 347 -5.87 1.01 21.87
N GLU A 348 -5.64 0.88 23.17
CA GLU A 348 -4.52 1.50 23.85
C GLU A 348 -4.01 0.58 24.95
N THR A 349 -2.70 0.38 25.01
CA THR A 349 -2.05 -0.43 26.03
C THR A 349 -0.67 0.12 26.33
N SER A 350 -0.17 -0.20 27.52
CA SER A 350 1.23 0.02 27.87
C SER A 350 1.91 -1.33 28.04
N ILE A 351 2.99 -1.56 27.28
CA ILE A 351 3.79 -2.78 27.32
C ILE A 351 5.04 -2.51 28.12
N ALA A 352 5.38 -3.36 29.10
CA ALA A 352 6.55 -3.19 29.98
C ALA A 352 7.92 -3.44 29.29
N GLU A 353 7.95 -3.32 27.96
CA GLU A 353 9.08 -3.65 27.10
C GLU A 353 9.06 -2.75 25.87
N LYS A 354 10.23 -2.57 25.27
CA LYS A 354 10.35 -1.90 23.99
C LYS A 354 9.63 -2.70 22.91
N VAL A 355 8.66 -2.09 22.24
CA VAL A 355 8.00 -2.69 21.08
C VAL A 355 8.81 -2.37 19.83
N HIS A 356 9.30 -3.41 19.15
CA HIS A 356 10.12 -3.27 17.95
C HIS A 356 9.31 -3.29 16.66
N GLN A 357 8.17 -3.96 16.66
CA GLN A 357 7.29 -4.07 15.51
C GLN A 357 5.85 -4.26 15.98
N VAL A 358 4.93 -3.62 15.25
CA VAL A 358 3.49 -3.86 15.33
C VAL A 358 3.01 -4.34 13.96
N VAL A 359 2.21 -5.40 13.93
CA VAL A 359 1.49 -5.84 12.73
C VAL A 359 0.03 -6.07 13.10
N MET A 360 -0.87 -5.60 12.24
CA MET A 360 -2.31 -5.70 12.43
C MET A 360 -2.91 -6.55 11.34
N CYS A 361 -3.90 -7.38 11.68
CA CYS A 361 -4.77 -8.00 10.70
C CYS A 361 -6.12 -8.34 11.31
N ASP A 362 -7.18 -8.35 10.50
CA ASP A 362 -8.42 -8.95 10.93
C ASP A 362 -8.30 -10.47 10.88
N VAL A 363 -8.72 -11.13 11.96
CA VAL A 363 -8.80 -12.58 12.00
C VAL A 363 -10.18 -13.01 11.52
N GLN A 364 -10.18 -13.95 10.57
CA GLN A 364 -11.40 -14.65 10.15
C GLN A 364 -11.52 -16.00 10.86
N HIS A 365 -11.25 -16.03 12.16
CA HIS A 365 -11.34 -17.26 12.94
C HIS A 365 -12.82 -17.65 13.08
N THR A 366 -13.10 -18.95 13.07
CA THR A 366 -14.47 -19.49 13.25
C THR A 366 -15.12 -19.01 14.55
N VAL A 367 -14.31 -18.82 15.60
CA VAL A 367 -14.78 -18.41 16.93
C VAL A 367 -15.05 -16.90 17.02
N LEU A 368 -14.28 -16.07 16.30
CA LEU A 368 -14.34 -14.61 16.38
C LEU A 368 -14.09 -13.98 15.00
N PRO A 369 -15.10 -13.98 14.12
CA PRO A 369 -14.99 -13.31 12.84
C PRO A 369 -14.89 -11.79 13.04
N ASN A 370 -14.09 -11.13 12.19
CA ASN A 370 -13.93 -9.67 12.16
C ASN A 370 -13.39 -9.07 13.46
N THR A 371 -12.48 -9.77 14.12
CA THR A 371 -11.76 -9.24 15.30
C THR A 371 -10.38 -8.78 14.87
N LEU A 372 -10.00 -7.56 15.25
CA LEU A 372 -8.65 -7.06 15.05
C LEU A 372 -7.68 -7.88 15.91
N MET A 373 -6.68 -8.48 15.28
CA MET A 373 -5.53 -9.06 15.98
C MET A 373 -4.32 -8.18 15.79
N ILE A 374 -3.65 -7.91 16.90
CA ILE A 374 -2.44 -7.11 16.98
C ILE A 374 -1.30 -8.04 17.37
N ALA A 375 -0.26 -8.11 16.55
CA ALA A 375 0.96 -8.82 16.88
C ALA A 375 2.08 -7.83 17.20
N LEU A 376 2.69 -8.00 18.36
CA LEU A 376 3.72 -7.13 18.92
C LEU A 376 5.00 -7.92 19.13
N VAL A 377 6.11 -7.44 18.57
CA VAL A 377 7.44 -8.02 18.82
C VAL A 377 8.07 -7.24 19.98
N CYS A 378 7.97 -7.81 21.19
CA CYS A 378 8.41 -7.16 22.43
C CYS A 378 9.84 -7.58 22.84
N ARG A 379 10.25 -8.80 22.49
CA ARG A 379 11.61 -9.33 22.75
C ARG A 379 12.17 -9.98 21.50
N PRO A 380 13.50 -10.21 21.43
CA PRO A 380 14.13 -10.91 20.30
C PRO A 380 13.48 -12.24 19.91
N ARG A 381 12.72 -12.91 20.79
CA ARG A 381 12.08 -14.20 20.47
C ARG A 381 10.63 -14.27 20.93
N LEU A 382 10.03 -13.16 21.34
CA LEU A 382 8.67 -13.16 21.89
C LEU A 382 7.76 -12.32 21.01
N ILE A 383 6.71 -12.96 20.51
CA ILE A 383 5.59 -12.30 19.85
C ILE A 383 4.40 -12.36 20.81
N MET A 384 3.83 -11.20 21.12
CA MET A 384 2.57 -11.10 21.84
C MET A 384 1.45 -10.85 20.83
N PHE A 385 0.35 -11.58 20.94
CA PHE A 385 -0.87 -11.39 20.17
C PHE A 385 -1.94 -10.88 21.09
N ASP A 386 -2.60 -9.78 20.72
CA ASP A 386 -3.68 -9.21 21.49
C ASP A 386 -4.92 -8.96 20.65
N TYR A 387 -6.08 -8.97 21.33
CA TYR A 387 -7.42 -8.94 20.72
C TYR A 387 -8.27 -7.88 21.45
N PRO A 388 -8.29 -6.63 20.96
CA PRO A 388 -8.92 -5.50 21.65
C PRO A 388 -10.38 -5.73 22.03
N GLU A 389 -11.16 -6.33 21.12
CA GLU A 389 -12.61 -6.52 21.26
C GLU A 389 -12.96 -7.55 22.35
N LEU A 390 -12.02 -8.42 22.71
CA LEU A 390 -12.21 -9.37 23.80
C LEU A 390 -11.93 -8.74 25.16
N ARG A 391 -10.98 -7.81 25.23
CA ARG A 391 -10.68 -7.07 26.46
C ARG A 391 -11.85 -6.21 26.89
N SER A 392 -12.50 -5.52 25.95
CA SER A 392 -13.63 -4.63 26.26
C SER A 392 -14.85 -5.36 26.81
N ARG A 393 -15.06 -6.62 26.44
CA ARG A 393 -16.23 -7.41 26.89
C ARG A 393 -16.07 -7.99 28.29
N ASN A 394 -14.85 -8.34 28.69
CA ASN A 394 -14.66 -9.27 29.80
C ASN A 394 -13.93 -8.68 31.02
N ASN A 395 -13.50 -7.42 31.01
CA ASN A 395 -12.76 -6.77 32.12
C ASN A 395 -11.55 -7.57 32.68
N HIS A 396 -11.12 -8.63 31.99
CA HIS A 396 -10.10 -9.56 32.45
C HIS A 396 -8.82 -9.38 31.62
N THR A 397 -7.68 -9.38 32.31
CA THR A 397 -6.33 -9.13 31.77
C THR A 397 -5.73 -10.31 30.99
N GLY A 398 -6.55 -11.27 30.53
CA GLY A 398 -6.10 -12.61 30.09
C GLY A 398 -6.22 -12.96 28.61
N PHE A 399 -6.52 -12.01 27.72
CA PHE A 399 -6.77 -12.34 26.29
C PHE A 399 -5.52 -12.35 25.42
N SER A 400 -4.38 -11.91 25.96
CA SER A 400 -3.14 -11.89 25.20
C SER A 400 -2.55 -13.29 25.11
N SER A 401 -2.08 -13.65 23.91
CA SER A 401 -1.45 -14.92 23.63
C SER A 401 0.01 -14.69 23.32
N PHE A 402 0.86 -15.67 23.58
CA PHE A 402 2.31 -15.49 23.50
C PHE A 402 2.93 -16.62 22.68
N LEU A 403 3.80 -16.25 21.76
CA LEU A 403 4.61 -17.18 20.97
C LEU A 403 6.09 -16.90 21.25
N SER A 404 6.69 -17.75 22.07
CA SER A 404 8.10 -17.66 22.44
C SER A 404 8.89 -18.62 21.55
N LEU A 405 9.70 -18.09 20.63
CA LEU A 405 10.38 -18.88 19.61
C LEU A 405 11.66 -19.55 20.14
N GLY A 406 11.90 -20.76 19.66
CA GLY A 406 13.13 -21.50 19.91
C GLY A 406 14.32 -20.93 19.13
N ILE A 407 15.49 -21.53 19.37
CA ILE A 407 16.63 -21.38 18.46
C ILE A 407 16.31 -22.25 17.23
N PRO A 408 16.49 -21.74 16.01
CA PRO A 408 16.29 -22.56 14.82
C PRO A 408 17.15 -23.83 14.84
N GLU A 409 16.54 -24.99 14.55
CA GLU A 409 17.18 -26.31 14.71
C GLU A 409 18.40 -26.52 13.83
N VAL A 410 18.50 -25.80 12.69
CA VAL A 410 19.56 -26.01 11.70
C VAL A 410 20.93 -25.57 12.18
N VAL A 411 20.98 -24.87 13.30
CA VAL A 411 22.23 -24.43 13.91
C VAL A 411 22.55 -25.37 15.06
N ASN A 412 23.48 -26.30 14.83
CA ASN A 412 24.00 -27.25 15.84
C ASN A 412 24.63 -26.55 17.08
N ALA A 413 24.70 -25.23 17.09
CA ALA A 413 25.20 -24.40 18.18
C ALA A 413 24.07 -23.54 18.76
N VAL A 414 24.12 -23.28 20.07
CA VAL A 414 23.22 -22.37 20.80
C VAL A 414 23.55 -20.93 20.41
N LEU A 415 23.27 -20.55 19.16
CA LEU A 415 23.50 -19.20 18.67
C LEU A 415 22.38 -18.26 19.11
N PRO A 416 22.71 -17.00 19.43
CA PRO A 416 21.71 -15.98 19.65
C PRO A 416 20.93 -15.74 18.34
N SER A 417 19.63 -15.52 18.48
CA SER A 417 18.73 -15.26 17.36
C SER A 417 17.70 -14.23 17.77
N SER A 418 17.33 -13.37 16.83
CA SER A 418 16.34 -12.32 17.00
C SER A 418 15.33 -12.34 15.86
N ILE A 419 14.05 -12.17 16.20
CA ILE A 419 12.99 -11.80 15.28
C ILE A 419 13.36 -10.44 14.71
N TRP A 420 13.21 -10.31 13.39
CA TRP A 420 13.48 -9.07 12.69
C TRP A 420 12.25 -8.50 11.99
N LYS A 421 11.44 -9.38 11.41
CA LYS A 421 10.19 -9.04 10.75
C LYS A 421 9.19 -10.17 10.95
N ILE A 422 7.93 -9.80 11.18
CA ILE A 422 6.79 -10.72 11.16
C ILE A 422 5.77 -10.30 10.10
N LYS A 423 5.00 -11.27 9.62
CA LYS A 423 3.84 -11.11 8.75
C LYS A 423 2.73 -12.06 9.21
N LEU A 424 1.53 -11.53 9.40
CA LEU A 424 0.37 -12.32 9.78
C LEU A 424 -0.28 -12.91 8.53
N LEU A 425 -0.58 -14.21 8.56
CA LEU A 425 -1.30 -14.94 7.53
C LEU A 425 -2.58 -15.51 8.18
N PRO A 426 -3.55 -14.65 8.54
CA PRO A 426 -4.68 -15.02 9.38
C PRO A 426 -5.52 -16.16 8.79
N TRP A 427 -5.60 -16.26 7.47
CA TRP A 427 -6.35 -17.30 6.76
C TRP A 427 -5.77 -18.70 6.87
N GLN A 428 -4.47 -18.79 7.14
CA GLN A 428 -3.80 -20.05 7.44
C GLN A 428 -3.62 -20.27 8.94
N GLU A 429 -4.12 -19.33 9.76
CA GLU A 429 -3.86 -19.28 11.19
C GLU A 429 -2.36 -19.36 11.49
N CYS A 430 -1.55 -18.66 10.70
CA CYS A 430 -0.11 -18.70 10.80
C CYS A 430 0.50 -17.29 10.92
N VAL A 431 1.70 -17.25 11.48
CA VAL A 431 2.61 -16.09 11.43
C VAL A 431 3.88 -16.52 10.72
N LEU A 432 4.25 -15.78 9.68
CA LEU A 432 5.56 -15.88 9.04
C LEU A 432 6.54 -15.00 9.81
N VAL A 433 7.63 -15.59 10.27
CA VAL A 433 8.65 -14.91 11.06
C VAL A 433 10.00 -15.02 10.36
N SER A 434 10.66 -13.88 10.16
CA SER A 434 12.09 -13.87 9.82
C SER A 434 12.93 -13.72 11.08
N GLN A 435 13.84 -14.64 11.32
CA GLN A 435 14.82 -14.62 12.40
C GLN A 435 16.22 -14.47 11.83
N ILE A 436 17.03 -13.57 12.41
CA ILE A 436 18.47 -13.56 12.18
C ILE A 436 19.11 -14.43 13.26
N VAL A 437 20.02 -15.31 12.86
CA VAL A 437 20.95 -16.01 13.74
C VAL A 437 22.34 -15.42 13.54
N ILE A 438 22.94 -14.96 14.64
CA ILE A 438 24.25 -14.32 14.64
C ILE A 438 25.31 -15.35 15.04
N ASP A 439 26.30 -15.57 14.19
CA ASP A 439 27.46 -16.40 14.52
C ASP A 439 28.30 -15.71 15.60
N VAL A 440 28.54 -16.43 16.71
CA VAL A 440 29.34 -15.95 17.85
C VAL A 440 30.79 -15.70 17.45
N ASN A 441 31.26 -16.34 16.37
CA ASN A 441 32.62 -16.15 15.85
C ASN A 441 32.85 -14.78 15.18
N GLY A 442 31.85 -13.91 15.13
CA GLY A 442 32.00 -12.53 14.67
C GLY A 442 32.37 -12.40 13.19
N LYS A 443 32.22 -13.47 12.40
CA LYS A 443 32.23 -13.35 10.95
C LYS A 443 30.91 -12.70 10.54
N ASP A 444 30.96 -11.68 9.69
CA ASP A 444 29.80 -10.88 9.22
C ASP A 444 28.70 -11.67 8.50
N LEU A 445 28.84 -13.00 8.43
CA LEU A 445 27.91 -13.92 7.81
C LEU A 445 26.80 -14.26 8.80
N GLN A 446 25.59 -13.80 8.50
CA GLN A 446 24.39 -14.12 9.25
C GLN A 446 23.67 -15.27 8.57
N THR A 447 22.98 -16.07 9.37
CA THR A 447 21.96 -17.00 8.85
C THR A 447 20.60 -16.35 9.05
N VAL A 448 19.83 -16.22 7.99
CA VAL A 448 18.44 -15.73 8.08
C VAL A 448 17.49 -16.89 7.87
N GLY A 449 16.69 -17.18 8.89
CA GLY A 449 15.63 -18.17 8.83
C GLY A 449 14.27 -17.52 8.63
N PHE A 450 13.49 -18.03 7.71
CA PHE A 450 12.08 -17.72 7.51
C PHE A 450 11.27 -18.92 7.97
N SER A 451 10.49 -18.78 9.02
CA SER A 451 9.76 -19.88 9.63
C SER A 451 8.28 -19.53 9.75
N LEU A 452 7.43 -20.49 9.38
CA LEU A 452 5.99 -20.40 9.52
C LEU A 452 5.57 -21.08 10.83
N PHE A 453 4.86 -20.37 11.69
CA PHE A 453 4.36 -20.90 12.95
C PHE A 453 2.84 -20.78 13.01
N ARG A 454 2.18 -21.75 13.65
CA ARG A 454 0.75 -21.65 13.94
C ARG A 454 0.53 -20.55 14.98
N LEU A 455 -0.52 -19.75 14.80
CA LEU A 455 -0.94 -18.76 15.78
C LEU A 455 -1.36 -19.45 17.08
N PRO A 456 -0.95 -18.94 18.25
CA PRO A 456 -1.42 -19.48 19.52
C PRO A 456 -2.94 -19.26 19.65
N GLN A 457 -3.62 -20.17 20.33
CA GLN A 457 -5.01 -19.94 20.74
C GLN A 457 -5.07 -18.75 21.71
N ILE A 458 -6.24 -18.12 21.80
CA ILE A 458 -6.45 -16.95 22.68
C ILE A 458 -6.11 -17.31 24.14
N GLY A 459 -5.26 -16.51 24.78
CA GLY A 459 -4.75 -16.73 26.13
C GLY A 459 -3.67 -17.82 26.24
N GLN A 460 -3.31 -18.47 25.14
CA GLN A 460 -2.31 -19.53 25.14
C GLN A 460 -0.89 -18.93 25.11
N THR A 461 -0.01 -19.49 25.93
CA THR A 461 1.44 -19.26 25.82
C THR A 461 2.10 -20.49 25.24
N VAL A 462 2.64 -20.38 24.03
CA VAL A 462 3.33 -21.45 23.32
C VAL A 462 4.83 -21.19 23.36
N ASN A 463 5.56 -22.10 24.01
CA ASN A 463 7.01 -22.01 24.17
C ASN A 463 7.72 -22.96 23.22
N LYS A 464 8.64 -22.42 22.43
CA LYS A 464 9.47 -23.12 21.44
C LYS A 464 8.65 -24.04 20.52
N PRO A 465 7.62 -23.50 19.83
CA PRO A 465 6.86 -24.28 18.86
C PRO A 465 7.79 -24.79 17.75
N PRO A 466 7.58 -26.01 17.23
CA PRO A 466 8.21 -26.41 15.98
C PRO A 466 7.68 -25.52 14.85
N ALA A 467 8.56 -25.15 13.91
CA ALA A 467 8.12 -24.48 12.69
C ALA A 467 7.34 -25.46 11.81
N ILE A 468 6.23 -25.03 11.24
CA ILE A 468 5.45 -25.82 10.27
C ILE A 468 6.30 -26.03 9.01
N GLN A 469 6.96 -24.95 8.58
CA GLN A 469 7.91 -24.91 7.49
C GLN A 469 8.99 -23.89 7.83
N ALA A 470 10.21 -24.15 7.40
CA ALA A 470 11.29 -23.21 7.56
C ALA A 470 12.19 -23.22 6.32
N GLN A 471 12.64 -22.03 5.91
CA GLN A 471 13.61 -21.82 4.85
C GLN A 471 14.76 -20.98 5.40
N TYR A 472 15.99 -21.34 5.07
CA TYR A 472 17.18 -20.66 5.56
C TYR A 472 18.03 -20.11 4.43
N LEU A 473 18.59 -18.93 4.65
CA LEU A 473 19.62 -18.31 3.83
C LEU A 473 20.90 -18.23 4.66
N TYR A 474 21.96 -18.85 4.15
CA TYR A 474 23.27 -18.89 4.81
C TYR A 474 24.25 -17.95 4.15
N GLY A 475 25.21 -17.46 4.93
CA GLY A 475 26.34 -16.72 4.38
C GLY A 475 25.96 -15.34 3.85
N LEU A 476 24.91 -14.71 4.38
CA LEU A 476 24.48 -13.38 3.94
C LEU A 476 24.66 -12.38 5.07
N SER A 477 25.29 -11.24 4.76
CA SER A 477 25.25 -10.08 5.66
C SER A 477 23.99 -9.28 5.36
N VAL A 478 22.90 -9.55 6.08
CA VAL A 478 21.60 -8.97 5.76
C VAL A 478 21.47 -7.57 6.36
N THR A 479 20.86 -6.65 5.61
CA THR A 479 20.62 -5.26 6.01
C THR A 479 19.15 -4.93 6.19
N GLY A 480 18.24 -5.73 5.63
CA GLY A 480 16.81 -5.49 5.70
C GLY A 480 16.01 -6.68 5.16
N ILE A 481 14.79 -6.82 5.68
CA ILE A 481 13.82 -7.85 5.27
C ILE A 481 12.47 -7.20 5.06
N TYR A 482 11.82 -7.53 3.95
CA TYR A 482 10.51 -7.03 3.61
C TYR A 482 9.60 -8.15 3.13
N PHE A 483 8.34 -8.09 3.54
CA PHE A 483 7.27 -8.97 3.07
C PHE A 483 6.31 -8.15 2.21
N SER A 484 5.87 -8.68 1.08
CA SER A 484 4.81 -8.06 0.29
C SER A 484 3.47 -8.12 1.04
N ASN A 485 2.57 -7.18 0.73
CA ASN A 485 1.21 -7.11 1.30
C ASN A 485 0.11 -7.34 0.24
N LEU A 486 0.44 -7.84 -0.96
CA LEU A 486 -0.54 -7.97 -2.04
C LEU A 486 -1.67 -8.97 -1.73
N GLU A 487 -1.42 -9.96 -0.89
CA GLU A 487 -2.42 -10.91 -0.46
C GLU A 487 -3.53 -10.27 0.39
N GLU A 488 -3.22 -9.19 1.11
CA GLU A 488 -4.21 -8.45 1.91
C GLU A 488 -5.35 -7.91 1.05
N ALA A 489 -5.07 -7.57 -0.20
CA ALA A 489 -6.07 -7.15 -1.15
C ALA A 489 -7.11 -8.23 -1.45
N TRP A 490 -6.61 -9.43 -1.76
CA TRP A 490 -7.45 -10.58 -2.05
C TRP A 490 -8.29 -10.93 -0.82
N PHE A 491 -7.67 -10.89 0.36
CA PHE A 491 -8.34 -11.12 1.63
C PHE A 491 -9.37 -10.05 2.01
N SER A 492 -9.09 -8.79 1.70
CA SER A 492 -10.04 -7.70 1.92
C SER A 492 -11.24 -7.83 1.01
N ALA A 493 -11.01 -8.25 -0.24
CA ALA A 493 -12.07 -8.48 -1.21
C ALA A 493 -13.01 -9.64 -0.79
N LEU A 494 -12.48 -10.71 -0.18
CA LEU A 494 -13.30 -11.79 0.37
C LEU A 494 -14.24 -11.38 1.50
N ARG A 495 -14.01 -10.25 2.18
CA ARG A 495 -14.93 -9.75 3.21
C ARG A 495 -16.27 -9.34 2.64
N ASN A 496 -16.31 -9.01 1.34
CA ASN A 496 -17.48 -8.54 0.62
C ASN A 496 -17.74 -9.41 -0.63
N PRO A 497 -18.11 -10.70 -0.45
CA PRO A 497 -18.30 -11.64 -1.56
C PRO A 497 -19.31 -11.21 -2.60
N ASP A 498 -20.39 -10.54 -2.18
CA ASP A 498 -21.42 -10.10 -3.11
C ASP A 498 -20.88 -9.13 -4.18
N LYS A 499 -19.64 -8.68 -4.00
CA LYS A 499 -19.06 -7.58 -4.75
C LYS A 499 -17.57 -7.81 -5.07
N MET A 500 -17.15 -9.06 -5.26
CA MET A 500 -15.87 -9.41 -5.90
C MET A 500 -16.11 -9.82 -7.36
N LEU A 501 -15.12 -9.63 -8.24
CA LEU A 501 -15.16 -10.12 -9.64
C LEU A 501 -15.43 -11.63 -9.65
N ASP A 502 -16.65 -12.05 -10.04
CA ASP A 502 -17.08 -13.46 -10.07
C ASP A 502 -16.04 -14.41 -10.70
N SER A 503 -15.33 -13.94 -11.73
CA SER A 503 -14.36 -14.75 -12.46
C SER A 503 -13.03 -14.99 -11.72
N ARG A 504 -12.73 -14.26 -10.65
CA ARG A 504 -11.46 -14.36 -9.90
C ARG A 504 -11.60 -14.99 -8.51
N PHE A 505 -12.80 -15.34 -8.06
CA PHE A 505 -12.97 -16.10 -6.82
C PHE A 505 -12.18 -17.40 -6.78
N HIS A 506 -12.06 -18.05 -7.93
CA HIS A 506 -11.30 -19.30 -8.06
C HIS A 506 -9.82 -19.07 -8.39
N SER A 507 -9.40 -17.81 -8.57
CA SER A 507 -7.99 -17.49 -8.79
C SER A 507 -7.24 -17.48 -7.46
N ALA A 508 -6.05 -18.06 -7.46
CA ALA A 508 -5.16 -18.03 -6.31
C ALA A 508 -4.78 -16.57 -5.98
N PRO A 509 -4.58 -16.23 -4.70
CA PRO A 509 -4.07 -14.92 -4.32
C PRO A 509 -2.68 -14.67 -4.92
N ALA A 510 -2.18 -13.44 -4.83
CA ALA A 510 -0.81 -13.14 -5.27
C ALA A 510 0.21 -13.96 -4.46
N PRO A 511 1.33 -14.41 -5.06
CA PRO A 511 2.45 -14.96 -4.32
C PRO A 511 2.96 -13.99 -3.26
N LEU A 512 3.24 -14.51 -2.07
CA LEU A 512 3.86 -13.75 -1.00
C LEU A 512 5.36 -13.68 -1.30
N SER A 513 5.87 -12.48 -1.50
CA SER A 513 7.29 -12.28 -1.74
C SER A 513 8.03 -11.79 -0.51
N ILE A 514 9.24 -12.29 -0.39
CA ILE A 514 10.17 -12.00 0.69
C ILE A 514 11.43 -11.43 0.05
N PHE A 515 11.75 -10.19 0.42
CA PHE A 515 12.93 -9.48 -0.08
C PHE A 515 13.94 -9.34 1.04
N VAL A 516 15.19 -9.67 0.72
CA VAL A 516 16.30 -9.66 1.65
C VAL A 516 17.41 -8.83 1.02
N THR A 517 17.70 -7.67 1.60
CA THR A 517 18.84 -6.84 1.17
C THR A 517 20.10 -7.30 1.87
N THR A 518 21.22 -7.33 1.17
CA THR A 518 22.50 -7.82 1.70
C THR A 518 23.61 -6.81 1.47
N LYS A 519 24.67 -6.82 2.29
CA LYS A 519 25.88 -5.98 2.18
C LYS A 519 27.13 -6.75 1.75
N GLY A 520 27.16 -8.07 1.95
CA GLY A 520 28.28 -8.93 1.60
C GLY A 520 27.80 -10.28 1.05
N PRO A 521 27.61 -10.43 -0.27
CA PRO A 521 27.74 -9.39 -1.31
C PRO A 521 26.60 -8.36 -1.23
N ASN A 522 26.81 -7.18 -1.80
CA ASN A 522 25.76 -6.17 -1.87
C ASN A 522 24.74 -6.54 -2.95
N GLY A 523 23.48 -6.69 -2.57
CA GLY A 523 22.47 -7.20 -3.49
C GLY A 523 21.09 -7.44 -2.89
N LEU A 524 20.30 -8.18 -3.66
CA LEU A 524 18.94 -8.61 -3.33
C LEU A 524 18.86 -10.13 -3.42
N VAL A 525 18.29 -10.75 -2.39
CA VAL A 525 17.74 -12.10 -2.48
C VAL A 525 16.22 -11.99 -2.41
N HIS A 526 15.54 -12.49 -3.45
CA HIS A 526 14.09 -12.56 -3.53
C HIS A 526 13.66 -14.03 -3.41
N LEU A 527 12.79 -14.29 -2.43
CA LEU A 527 12.09 -15.56 -2.26
C LEU A 527 10.60 -15.35 -2.51
N MET A 528 9.94 -16.37 -3.04
CA MET A 528 8.51 -16.35 -3.34
C MET A 528 7.83 -17.57 -2.74
N MET A 529 6.73 -17.34 -2.02
CA MET A 529 5.83 -18.37 -1.54
C MET A 529 4.57 -18.32 -2.40
N HIS A 530 4.34 -19.38 -3.19
CA HIS A 530 3.13 -19.48 -3.99
C HIS A 530 1.96 -19.98 -3.15
N PRO A 531 0.76 -19.41 -3.33
CA PRO A 531 -0.43 -19.96 -2.71
C PRO A 531 -0.82 -21.25 -3.43
N THR A 532 -1.05 -22.28 -2.63
CA THR A 532 -1.50 -23.59 -3.08
C THR A 532 -2.94 -23.77 -2.61
N ALA A 533 -3.85 -24.12 -3.51
CA ALA A 533 -5.21 -24.47 -3.12
C ALA A 533 -5.16 -25.65 -2.14
N VAL A 534 -5.91 -25.58 -1.05
CA VAL A 534 -6.09 -26.68 -0.13
C VAL A 534 -7.23 -27.54 -0.68
N PRO A 535 -6.97 -28.80 -1.09
CA PRO A 535 -8.01 -29.67 -1.61
C PRO A 535 -9.17 -29.77 -0.62
N ASP A 536 -10.40 -29.72 -1.13
CA ASP A 536 -11.65 -29.91 -0.38
C ASP A 536 -11.96 -28.87 0.71
N GLU A 537 -11.05 -27.93 0.99
CA GLU A 537 -11.31 -26.82 1.91
C GLU A 537 -11.86 -25.62 1.13
N ILE A 538 -13.17 -25.40 1.29
CA ILE A 538 -13.87 -24.24 0.79
C ILE A 538 -14.20 -23.27 1.91
N ILE A 539 -14.00 -22.00 1.63
CA ILE A 539 -14.41 -20.90 2.48
C ILE A 539 -15.83 -20.53 2.06
N SER A 540 -16.78 -20.71 2.98
CA SER A 540 -18.12 -20.16 2.78
C SER A 540 -18.01 -18.65 2.85
N VAL A 541 -18.28 -17.99 1.75
CA VAL A 541 -18.46 -16.55 1.78
C VAL A 541 -19.87 -16.24 2.28
N ARG A 542 -20.02 -15.14 3.04
CA ARG A 542 -21.24 -14.83 3.83
C ARG A 542 -22.54 -15.08 3.04
N GLN A 543 -23.55 -15.61 3.74
CA GLN A 543 -24.92 -15.83 3.24
C GLN A 543 -25.12 -16.88 2.13
N GLY A 544 -24.22 -17.87 2.01
CA GLY A 544 -24.45 -19.03 1.13
C GLY A 544 -24.43 -18.71 -0.37
N ARG A 545 -23.92 -17.53 -0.74
CA ARG A 545 -23.86 -17.06 -2.14
C ARG A 545 -22.63 -17.52 -2.91
N GLY A 546 -21.78 -18.36 -2.31
CA GLY A 546 -20.65 -18.95 -3.01
C GLY A 546 -19.64 -19.63 -2.10
N HIS A 547 -18.74 -20.36 -2.74
CA HIS A 547 -17.62 -21.04 -2.11
C HIS A 547 -16.32 -20.63 -2.81
N VAL A 548 -15.32 -20.26 -2.01
CA VAL A 548 -13.99 -19.91 -2.51
C VAL A 548 -13.02 -20.99 -2.05
N ALA A 549 -12.13 -21.44 -2.94
CA ALA A 549 -11.07 -22.36 -2.54
C ALA A 549 -10.20 -21.72 -1.46
N LYS A 550 -9.92 -22.45 -0.38
CA LYS A 550 -8.95 -21.99 0.60
C LYS A 550 -7.55 -22.15 0.02
N PHE A 551 -6.70 -21.14 0.23
CA PHE A 551 -5.31 -21.18 -0.20
C PHE A 551 -4.37 -21.18 1.00
N LYS A 552 -3.24 -21.86 0.85
CA LYS A 552 -2.14 -21.86 1.81
C LYS A 552 -0.84 -21.42 1.13
N TYR A 553 -0.13 -20.47 1.72
CA TYR A 553 1.26 -20.20 1.37
C TYR A 553 2.16 -21.28 1.95
N GLN A 554 3.05 -21.78 1.11
CA GLN A 554 4.07 -22.73 1.50
C GLN A 554 5.40 -22.32 0.87
N PHE A 555 6.51 -22.61 1.55
CA PHE A 555 7.81 -22.56 0.90
C PHE A 555 7.83 -23.65 -0.18
N PRO A 556 8.23 -23.31 -1.42
CA PRO A 556 8.38 -24.32 -2.45
C PRO A 556 9.51 -25.29 -2.04
N TRP A 557 9.39 -26.54 -2.47
CA TRP A 557 10.41 -27.57 -2.24
C TRP A 557 11.75 -27.19 -2.88
N GLU A 558 11.67 -26.55 -4.05
CA GLU A 558 12.75 -25.79 -4.68
C GLU A 558 12.55 -24.32 -4.41
N VAL A 559 13.44 -23.74 -3.60
CA VAL A 559 13.45 -22.29 -3.40
C VAL A 559 13.70 -21.62 -4.74
N ILE A 560 12.67 -20.99 -5.30
CA ILE A 560 12.85 -20.04 -6.40
C ILE A 560 13.58 -18.84 -5.81
N ARG A 561 14.90 -18.96 -5.75
CA ARG A 561 15.83 -17.97 -5.25
C ARG A 561 16.31 -17.17 -6.42
N ARG A 562 16.02 -15.88 -6.39
CA ARG A 562 16.63 -14.93 -7.33
C ARG A 562 17.62 -14.09 -6.59
N GLU A 563 18.83 -14.08 -7.11
CA GLU A 563 19.91 -13.26 -6.58
C GLU A 563 20.30 -12.23 -7.62
N THR A 564 20.34 -10.99 -7.19
CA THR A 564 20.88 -9.91 -7.99
C THR A 564 22.04 -9.31 -7.22
N TRP A 565 23.25 -9.56 -7.70
CA TRP A 565 24.48 -9.02 -7.14
C TRP A 565 24.96 -7.82 -7.95
N ARG A 566 25.59 -6.85 -7.29
CA ARG A 566 26.30 -5.77 -7.99
C ARG A 566 27.77 -5.76 -7.62
N ASN A 567 28.62 -5.55 -8.63
CA ASN A 567 30.08 -5.48 -8.48
C ASN A 567 30.56 -4.15 -7.87
N ASP A 568 29.68 -3.16 -7.70
CA ASP A 568 30.07 -1.85 -7.17
C ASP A 568 29.94 -1.84 -5.64
N GLU A 569 31.05 -2.18 -4.97
CA GLU A 569 31.20 -2.21 -3.50
C GLU A 569 30.84 -0.87 -2.83
N MET A 570 30.88 0.24 -3.57
CA MET A 570 30.66 1.58 -3.01
C MET A 570 29.17 1.94 -2.90
N SER A 571 28.28 1.31 -3.69
CA SER A 571 26.86 1.66 -3.70
C SER A 571 26.06 0.94 -2.60
N PHE A 572 25.07 1.57 -1.97
CA PHE A 572 24.11 0.87 -1.12
C PHE A 572 22.89 0.47 -1.94
N CYS A 573 22.54 -0.81 -1.90
CA CYS A 573 21.32 -1.31 -2.51
C CYS A 573 20.12 -1.09 -1.57
N ASN A 574 19.19 -0.23 -1.97
CA ASN A 574 17.87 -0.11 -1.36
C ASN A 574 16.85 -0.73 -2.30
N ILE A 575 15.83 -1.35 -1.75
CA ILE A 575 14.86 -2.09 -2.55
C ILE A 575 13.48 -1.59 -2.18
N LEU A 576 12.69 -1.33 -3.21
CA LEU A 576 11.26 -1.21 -3.03
C LEU A 576 10.66 -2.55 -3.39
N PRO A 577 10.37 -3.36 -2.36
CA PRO A 577 9.85 -4.69 -2.55
C PRO A 577 8.48 -4.61 -3.22
N GLY A 578 8.28 -5.48 -4.20
CA GLY A 578 6.96 -5.80 -4.73
C GLY A 578 6.99 -7.21 -5.29
N ALA A 579 5.95 -7.98 -4.99
CA ALA A 579 5.76 -9.39 -5.26
C ALA A 579 6.07 -9.85 -6.70
N PHE A 580 5.81 -8.99 -7.67
CA PHE A 580 5.99 -9.15 -9.10
C PHE A 580 6.91 -8.08 -9.67
N PHE A 581 6.87 -6.87 -9.13
CA PHE A 581 7.72 -5.76 -9.52
C PHE A 581 8.57 -5.27 -8.35
N SER A 582 9.88 -5.38 -8.47
CA SER A 582 10.82 -4.86 -7.46
C SER A 582 11.72 -3.79 -8.05
N LEU A 583 11.82 -2.65 -7.37
CA LEU A 583 12.72 -1.58 -7.80
C LEU A 583 14.01 -1.65 -7.01
N LEU A 584 15.11 -1.86 -7.73
CA LEU A 584 16.46 -1.81 -7.19
C LEU A 584 16.96 -0.36 -7.23
N ILE A 585 16.95 0.31 -6.09
CA ILE A 585 17.46 1.67 -5.95
C ILE A 585 18.91 1.63 -5.50
N LEU A 586 19.78 2.31 -6.24
CA LEU A 586 21.11 2.62 -5.74
C LEU A 586 21.12 3.94 -4.99
N ARG A 587 21.59 3.90 -3.75
CA ARG A 587 22.10 5.10 -3.09
C ARG A 587 23.62 5.10 -3.25
N PRO A 588 24.24 6.22 -3.63
CA PRO A 588 25.68 6.35 -3.44
C PRO A 588 26.00 6.17 -1.95
N PRO A 589 27.24 5.81 -1.60
CA PRO A 589 27.65 5.88 -0.22
C PRO A 589 27.42 7.31 0.23
N LYS A 590 26.74 7.52 1.37
CA LYS A 590 26.74 8.85 2.00
C LYS A 590 28.21 9.25 2.02
N SER A 591 28.59 10.35 1.35
CA SER A 591 29.89 10.95 1.62
C SER A 591 29.87 11.16 3.11
N CYS A 592 30.60 10.33 3.86
CA CYS A 592 30.66 10.50 5.28
C CYS A 592 31.13 11.93 5.48
N ALA A 593 30.23 12.81 5.91
CA ALA A 593 30.60 14.03 6.60
C ALA A 593 31.22 13.56 7.93
N LEU A 594 32.40 12.93 7.83
CA LEU A 594 33.27 12.55 8.93
C LEU A 594 33.68 13.79 9.73
N ASP A 595 33.47 14.99 9.18
CA ASP A 595 33.73 16.26 9.84
C ASP A 595 32.64 16.71 10.84
N LYS A 596 31.51 15.99 10.98
CA LYS A 596 30.46 16.33 11.97
C LYS A 596 30.12 15.23 12.98
N LEU A 597 30.77 14.07 12.88
CA LEU A 597 30.62 13.02 13.88
C LEU A 597 31.61 13.27 15.01
N GLY A 598 31.18 14.05 15.99
CA GLY A 598 31.83 14.05 17.30
C GLY A 598 31.87 12.61 17.87
N PRO A 599 32.74 12.34 18.87
CA PRO A 599 33.02 10.99 19.39
C PRO A 599 31.84 10.23 20.04
N GLY A 600 30.60 10.72 19.89
CA GLY A 600 29.38 10.16 20.48
C GLY A 600 28.63 9.13 19.64
N THR A 601 28.79 9.07 18.31
CA THR A 601 27.90 8.27 17.43
C THR A 601 28.17 6.76 17.45
N SER A 602 29.28 6.35 18.07
CA SER A 602 29.52 4.96 18.48
C SER A 602 28.52 4.50 19.57
N ARG A 603 27.91 5.42 20.33
CA ARG A 603 26.92 5.09 21.38
C ARG A 603 25.55 4.67 20.85
N GLU A 604 25.12 5.12 19.67
CA GLU A 604 23.79 4.80 19.13
C GLU A 604 23.73 3.42 18.47
N ILE A 605 24.80 2.99 17.80
CA ILE A 605 24.92 1.60 17.32
C ILE A 605 25.12 0.65 18.51
N SER A 606 25.75 1.14 19.59
CA SER A 606 25.88 0.41 20.86
C SER A 606 24.58 0.34 21.68
N SER A 607 23.58 1.20 21.43
CA SER A 607 22.28 1.13 22.13
C SER A 607 21.38 0.06 21.52
N ILE A 608 21.45 -0.16 20.21
CA ILE A 608 20.76 -1.26 19.50
C ILE A 608 21.39 -2.62 19.82
N LEU A 609 22.69 -2.64 20.14
CA LEU A 609 23.46 -3.86 20.48
C LEU A 609 23.76 -3.99 21.99
N GLY A 610 23.15 -3.14 22.81
CA GLY A 610 23.46 -2.94 24.23
C GLY A 610 22.85 -3.96 25.18
N TYR A 611 23.04 -5.25 24.93
CA TYR A 611 22.86 -6.31 25.93
C TYR A 611 23.90 -7.42 25.71
N ARG A 612 25.19 -7.13 25.95
CA ARG A 612 26.09 -8.03 26.68
C ARG A 612 27.52 -7.48 26.88
N SER A 613 28.01 -7.88 28.04
CA SER A 613 29.27 -7.62 28.73
C SER A 613 30.50 -8.28 28.09
N GLN A 614 31.64 -7.59 28.25
CA GLN A 614 33.01 -8.07 28.51
C GLN A 614 33.44 -9.42 27.89
N VAL A 615 34.39 -9.39 26.93
CA VAL A 615 35.67 -10.17 26.94
C VAL A 615 36.65 -9.52 25.95
N ARG A 616 37.93 -9.52 26.32
CA ARG A 616 39.10 -8.86 25.70
C ARG A 616 39.59 -9.50 24.39
N GLN A 617 40.32 -8.64 23.65
CA GLN A 617 41.12 -8.81 22.43
C GLN A 617 41.95 -10.10 22.31
N TYR A 618 41.99 -10.65 21.09
CA TYR A 618 43.21 -11.16 20.45
C TYR A 618 43.20 -10.86 18.93
N ARG A 619 44.32 -10.31 18.44
CA ARG A 619 44.67 -10.13 17.02
C ARG A 619 45.50 -11.33 16.55
N LEU A 620 45.22 -11.86 15.36
CA LEU A 620 46.15 -12.49 14.38
C LEU A 620 45.33 -12.69 13.08
N ALA A 621 45.52 -11.91 12.03
CA ALA A 621 46.58 -11.91 11.00
C ALA A 621 46.46 -13.04 9.95
N SER A 622 46.15 -12.60 8.71
CA SER A 622 46.52 -13.14 7.38
C SER A 622 46.05 -14.56 7.01
N ALA A 623 45.84 -14.98 5.76
CA ALA A 623 45.80 -14.40 4.42
C ALA A 623 45.20 -15.48 3.47
N THR A 624 44.71 -15.07 2.28
CA THR A 624 44.61 -15.83 1.01
C THR A 624 43.84 -17.17 1.04
N THR A 625 42.87 -17.46 0.17
CA THR A 625 43.00 -17.55 -1.29
C THR A 625 41.63 -17.79 -1.92
N THR A 626 41.41 -17.21 -3.09
CA THR A 626 40.33 -17.43 -4.06
C THR A 626 40.35 -18.87 -4.61
N GLY A 627 39.19 -19.45 -4.91
CA GLY A 627 39.13 -20.73 -5.64
C GLY A 627 37.74 -21.32 -5.82
N ALA A 628 37.19 -21.12 -7.03
CA ALA A 628 36.09 -21.83 -7.69
C ALA A 628 35.64 -23.19 -7.11
N TYR A 629 34.35 -23.29 -6.76
CA TYR A 629 33.49 -24.50 -6.72
C TYR A 629 32.05 -23.92 -6.65
N VAL A 630 31.08 -24.19 -7.52
CA VAL A 630 30.43 -25.49 -7.76
C VAL A 630 29.85 -25.48 -9.18
N ARG A 631 30.36 -26.38 -10.03
CA ARG A 631 29.70 -26.88 -11.23
C ARG A 631 29.81 -28.40 -11.11
N GLU A 632 28.81 -29.05 -10.50
CA GLU A 632 28.55 -30.48 -10.61
C GLU A 632 27.30 -30.84 -9.79
N ASN A 633 26.48 -31.72 -10.35
CA ASN A 633 25.27 -32.40 -9.82
C ASN A 633 23.93 -31.90 -10.38
N MET A 634 23.68 -32.24 -11.64
CA MET A 634 22.34 -32.39 -12.18
C MET A 634 22.32 -33.65 -13.04
N GLU A 635 22.13 -34.81 -12.41
CA GLU A 635 21.82 -36.05 -13.11
C GLU A 635 21.13 -37.04 -12.15
N TYR A 636 20.01 -37.60 -12.60
CA TYR A 636 19.14 -38.62 -11.99
C TYR A 636 18.24 -38.19 -10.82
N VAL A 637 16.95 -37.97 -11.10
CA VAL A 637 15.83 -38.88 -10.77
C VAL A 637 14.65 -38.51 -11.67
N LEU A 638 14.39 -39.33 -12.69
CA LEU A 638 13.08 -39.46 -13.34
C LEU A 638 12.61 -40.89 -13.07
N GLU A 639 11.30 -41.00 -12.87
CA GLU A 639 10.43 -42.19 -12.89
C GLU A 639 9.75 -42.58 -11.58
N GLU A 640 8.47 -42.91 -11.77
CA GLU A 640 7.48 -43.48 -10.86
C GLU A 640 6.78 -42.55 -9.84
N SER A 641 5.76 -41.84 -10.32
CA SER A 641 4.44 -42.01 -9.71
C SER A 641 3.33 -41.76 -10.74
N GLY A 642 2.74 -42.86 -11.20
CA GLY A 642 1.48 -42.83 -11.93
C GLY A 642 0.36 -42.36 -11.00
N TYR A 643 -0.30 -41.27 -11.36
CA TYR A 643 -1.61 -40.92 -10.86
C TYR A 643 -2.50 -40.53 -12.03
N ALA A 644 -3.59 -41.30 -12.16
CA ALA A 644 -4.64 -41.12 -13.14
C ALA A 644 -5.37 -39.79 -12.90
N HIS A 645 -5.59 -39.03 -13.98
CA HIS A 645 -6.52 -37.91 -14.01
C HIS A 645 -7.97 -38.44 -14.13
N PRO A 646 -8.93 -37.99 -13.31
CA PRO A 646 -10.33 -38.37 -13.45
C PRO A 646 -11.12 -37.28 -14.17
N TRP A 647 -11.09 -37.26 -15.51
CA TRP A 647 -12.10 -36.56 -16.33
C TRP A 647 -12.26 -37.26 -17.69
N ASP A 648 -12.80 -38.48 -17.67
CA ASP A 648 -13.38 -39.11 -18.85
C ASP A 648 -14.90 -38.88 -18.81
N HIS A 649 -15.38 -37.94 -19.64
CA HIS A 649 -16.77 -37.91 -20.07
C HIS A 649 -16.77 -38.36 -21.54
N PRO A 650 -17.35 -39.54 -21.87
CA PRO A 650 -17.60 -39.90 -23.25
C PRO A 650 -18.82 -39.12 -23.75
N ASP A 651 -18.82 -38.77 -25.03
CA ASP A 651 -19.96 -38.24 -25.80
C ASP A 651 -20.10 -36.71 -25.90
N LEU A 652 -19.07 -36.05 -26.42
CA LEU A 652 -19.21 -34.76 -27.11
C LEU A 652 -18.40 -34.76 -28.42
N VAL A 653 -19.07 -35.17 -29.49
CA VAL A 653 -18.58 -35.01 -30.86
C VAL A 653 -18.73 -33.54 -31.25
N LEU A 654 -17.64 -32.78 -31.19
CA LEU A 654 -17.57 -31.44 -31.78
C LEU A 654 -17.10 -31.54 -33.24
N PRO A 655 -17.81 -30.93 -34.21
CA PRO A 655 -17.39 -30.91 -35.60
C PRO A 655 -16.41 -29.75 -35.85
N GLY A 656 -15.27 -30.06 -36.47
CA GLY A 656 -14.43 -29.09 -37.17
C GLY A 656 -13.07 -28.83 -36.52
N ASP A 657 -12.04 -29.37 -37.16
CA ASP A 657 -10.62 -29.15 -36.89
C ASP A 657 -10.23 -27.65 -36.86
N PHE A 658 -10.36 -27.00 -35.72
CA PHE A 658 -9.54 -25.84 -35.38
C PHE A 658 -8.27 -26.35 -34.71
N ARG A 659 -7.20 -26.51 -35.49
CA ARG A 659 -5.85 -26.73 -34.97
C ARG A 659 -5.43 -25.51 -34.14
N TYR A 660 -5.70 -25.56 -32.85
CA TYR A 660 -5.12 -24.66 -31.87
C TYR A 660 -3.64 -24.99 -31.78
N ASN A 661 -2.80 -24.22 -32.48
CA ASN A 661 -1.35 -24.22 -32.26
C ASN A 661 -1.06 -23.57 -30.90
N GLY A 662 -1.45 -24.25 -29.83
CA GLY A 662 -1.05 -23.94 -28.47
C GLY A 662 0.43 -24.28 -28.33
N SER A 663 1.31 -23.39 -28.78
CA SER A 663 2.69 -23.40 -28.32
C SER A 663 2.65 -23.44 -26.78
N PRO A 664 3.34 -24.39 -26.12
CA PRO A 664 3.38 -24.44 -24.67
C PRO A 664 3.79 -23.06 -24.18
N ARG A 665 2.93 -22.44 -23.35
CA ARG A 665 3.25 -21.18 -22.70
C ARG A 665 4.61 -21.39 -22.03
N ARG A 666 5.66 -20.77 -22.57
CA ARG A 666 6.98 -20.80 -21.94
C ARG A 666 6.76 -20.35 -20.50
N PRO A 667 7.27 -21.09 -19.48
CA PRO A 667 7.29 -20.56 -18.12
C PRO A 667 7.91 -19.16 -18.22
N PHE A 668 7.23 -18.16 -17.63
CA PHE A 668 7.63 -16.76 -17.69
C PHE A 668 9.16 -16.68 -17.62
N CYS A 669 9.79 -16.35 -18.76
CA CYS A 669 11.23 -16.24 -18.84
C CYS A 669 11.55 -14.94 -18.13
N LEU A 670 11.79 -15.03 -16.83
CA LEU A 670 11.98 -13.90 -15.95
C LEU A 670 13.33 -13.29 -16.30
N SER A 671 13.29 -12.32 -17.20
CA SER A 671 14.39 -11.40 -17.48
C SER A 671 15.02 -10.98 -16.16
N ALA A 672 16.35 -10.97 -16.11
CA ALA A 672 17.11 -10.41 -15.00
C ALA A 672 16.43 -9.10 -14.55
N LEU A 673 16.31 -8.90 -13.23
CA LEU A 673 15.80 -7.65 -12.65
C LEU A 673 16.73 -6.51 -13.09
N SER A 674 16.51 -6.00 -14.31
CA SER A 674 17.23 -4.83 -14.79
C SER A 674 16.71 -3.70 -13.95
N ALA A 675 17.58 -3.09 -13.15
CA ALA A 675 17.24 -1.87 -12.45
C ALA A 675 16.77 -0.86 -13.50
N PRO A 676 15.47 -0.54 -13.53
CA PRO A 676 14.95 0.33 -14.55
C PRO A 676 15.63 1.69 -14.43
N SER A 677 15.90 2.36 -15.54
CA SER A 677 16.46 3.70 -15.49
C SER A 677 15.43 4.63 -14.85
N ILE A 678 15.69 5.01 -13.61
CA ILE A 678 14.88 5.98 -12.88
C ILE A 678 15.19 7.38 -13.45
N ASP A 679 14.17 8.25 -13.50
CA ASP A 679 14.34 9.66 -13.89
C ASP A 679 15.56 10.30 -13.17
N PRO A 680 16.45 11.01 -13.89
CA PRO A 680 17.63 11.61 -13.29
C PRO A 680 17.34 12.52 -12.09
N SER A 681 16.19 13.19 -12.05
CA SER A 681 15.79 14.04 -10.93
C SER A 681 15.53 13.25 -9.66
N VAL A 682 14.94 12.05 -9.77
CA VAL A 682 14.76 11.13 -8.63
C VAL A 682 16.10 10.58 -8.17
N SER A 683 17.02 10.31 -9.10
CA SER A 683 18.39 9.92 -8.75
C SER A 683 19.13 11.02 -7.96
N VAL A 684 18.94 12.29 -8.34
CA VAL A 684 19.44 13.45 -7.58
C VAL A 684 18.80 13.52 -6.19
N ASP A 685 17.50 13.28 -6.11
CA ASP A 685 16.78 13.25 -4.84
C ASP A 685 17.28 12.14 -3.91
N PHE A 686 17.51 10.94 -4.43
CA PHE A 686 18.03 9.82 -3.63
C PHE A 686 19.47 10.02 -3.16
N LYS A 687 20.27 10.76 -3.93
CA LYS A 687 21.62 11.19 -3.52
C LYS A 687 21.60 12.10 -2.30
N LYS A 688 20.55 12.90 -2.10
CA LYS A 688 20.37 13.74 -0.91
C LYS A 688 20.03 12.93 0.35
N GLY A 689 19.59 11.68 0.18
CA GLY A 689 19.16 10.80 1.25
C GLY A 689 17.64 10.77 1.38
N VAL A 690 17.08 9.57 1.37
CA VAL A 690 15.63 9.35 1.53
C VAL A 690 15.35 9.04 3.00
N THR A 691 14.49 9.82 3.63
CA THR A 691 14.06 9.62 5.03
C THR A 691 13.01 8.53 5.14
N ALA A 692 12.00 8.60 4.29
CA ALA A 692 10.87 7.70 4.28
C ALA A 692 10.53 7.29 2.85
N ILE A 693 10.09 6.05 2.68
CA ILE A 693 9.74 5.51 1.37
C ILE A 693 8.68 4.42 1.50
N ALA A 694 7.71 4.42 0.60
CA ALA A 694 6.67 3.42 0.52
C ALA A 694 6.32 3.14 -0.94
N PHE A 695 5.96 1.90 -1.24
CA PHE A 695 5.62 1.49 -2.60
C PHE A 695 4.38 0.59 -2.54
N ASP A 696 3.34 0.97 -3.28
CA ASP A 696 2.26 0.05 -3.60
C ASP A 696 2.48 -0.47 -5.00
N GLU A 697 2.89 -1.72 -5.04
CA GLU A 697 3.21 -2.41 -6.25
C GLU A 697 2.00 -2.65 -7.15
N SER A 698 0.82 -2.88 -6.56
CA SER A 698 -0.37 -3.21 -7.34
C SER A 698 -0.78 -2.07 -8.26
N THR A 699 -0.56 -0.85 -7.79
CA THR A 699 -0.78 0.37 -8.55
C THR A 699 0.50 0.85 -9.21
N GLY A 700 1.68 0.45 -8.76
CA GLY A 700 2.96 1.00 -9.22
C GLY A 700 3.22 2.42 -8.73
N ILE A 701 2.69 2.79 -7.56
CA ILE A 701 2.94 4.12 -6.96
C ILE A 701 4.05 4.03 -5.93
N LEU A 702 5.09 4.81 -6.14
CA LEU A 702 6.18 5.01 -5.20
C LEU A 702 6.06 6.39 -4.55
N CYS A 703 5.98 6.43 -3.22
CA CYS A 703 6.00 7.66 -2.43
C CYS A 703 7.31 7.76 -1.63
N TYR A 704 7.93 8.93 -1.59
CA TYR A 704 9.12 9.14 -0.79
C TYR A 704 9.29 10.57 -0.27
N GLY A 705 10.00 10.68 0.85
CA GLY A 705 10.49 11.92 1.43
C GLY A 705 12.03 11.97 1.40
N ILE A 706 12.59 13.18 1.35
CA ILE A 706 14.04 13.41 1.36
C ILE A 706 14.43 14.00 2.72
N ASP A 707 15.66 13.73 3.13
CA ASP A 707 16.24 14.35 4.32
C ASP A 707 16.20 15.88 4.25
N GLN A 708 15.73 16.49 5.34
CA GLN A 708 15.57 17.95 5.50
C GLN A 708 14.64 18.62 4.48
N ASP A 709 13.74 17.88 3.84
CA ASP A 709 12.76 18.40 2.88
C ASP A 709 11.33 18.23 3.41
N SER A 710 10.46 19.19 3.09
CA SER A 710 9.02 19.14 3.34
C SER A 710 8.23 18.63 2.14
N GLN A 711 8.89 18.18 1.07
CA GLN A 711 8.19 17.70 -0.13
C GLN A 711 7.97 16.18 -0.12
N LEU A 712 6.70 15.79 -0.10
CA LEU A 712 6.23 14.46 -0.43
C LEU A 712 6.26 14.28 -1.95
N ARG A 713 6.88 13.20 -2.42
CA ARG A 713 7.08 12.92 -3.84
C ARG A 713 6.39 11.63 -4.24
N PHE A 714 5.78 11.65 -5.41
CA PHE A 714 5.05 10.53 -5.98
C PHE A 714 5.60 10.18 -7.36
N LEU A 715 5.94 8.93 -7.57
CA LEU A 715 6.31 8.36 -8.86
C LEU A 715 5.23 7.37 -9.25
N ASP A 716 4.48 7.69 -10.30
CA ASP A 716 3.45 6.79 -10.83
C ASP A 716 3.98 6.02 -12.04
N PHE A 717 4.29 4.74 -11.85
CA PHE A 717 4.68 3.80 -12.91
C PHE A 717 3.49 3.14 -13.60
N GLY A 718 2.26 3.32 -13.09
CA GLY A 718 1.02 2.90 -13.74
C GLY A 718 0.36 4.03 -14.54
N GLY A 719 1.03 5.19 -14.66
CA GLY A 719 0.59 6.33 -15.44
C GLY A 719 0.79 6.12 -16.95
N GLU A 720 0.09 6.92 -17.74
CA GLU A 720 0.18 6.90 -19.21
C GLU A 720 1.62 7.21 -19.68
N PHE A 721 2.12 6.40 -20.63
CA PHE A 721 3.45 6.55 -21.22
C PHE A 721 3.55 7.90 -21.94
N ARG A 722 4.30 8.85 -21.37
CA ARG A 722 4.33 10.26 -21.84
C ARG A 722 4.89 10.47 -23.25
N ASP A 723 5.63 9.49 -23.78
CA ASP A 723 6.23 9.60 -25.11
C ASP A 723 5.23 9.29 -26.24
N GLU A 724 4.03 8.80 -25.91
CA GLU A 724 2.91 8.79 -26.85
C GLU A 724 2.05 10.06 -26.70
N ILE A 725 2.46 11.11 -27.43
CA ILE A 725 1.58 12.17 -27.96
C ILE A 725 0.87 13.01 -26.88
N LYS A 726 1.29 14.27 -26.72
CA LYS A 726 0.44 15.31 -26.12
C LYS A 726 -0.85 15.43 -26.95
N PHE A 727 -1.91 14.76 -26.52
CA PHE A 727 -3.24 14.90 -27.08
C PHE A 727 -3.83 16.27 -26.69
N THR A 728 -3.42 17.31 -27.39
CA THR A 728 -4.19 18.56 -27.43
C THR A 728 -5.41 18.30 -28.29
N TRP A 729 -6.52 17.94 -27.63
CA TRP A 729 -7.84 18.13 -28.20
C TRP A 729 -8.00 19.65 -28.39
N ILE A 730 -8.04 20.13 -29.63
CA ILE A 730 -8.54 21.47 -29.92
C ILE A 730 -10.05 21.34 -29.80
N PRO A 731 -10.70 22.00 -28.83
CA PRO A 731 -12.13 22.16 -28.90
C PRO A 731 -12.42 22.91 -30.20
N GLU A 732 -13.02 22.23 -31.18
CA GLU A 732 -13.92 22.95 -32.06
C GLU A 732 -14.99 23.49 -31.12
N ASN A 733 -15.01 24.81 -30.95
CA ASN A 733 -16.05 25.52 -30.23
C ASN A 733 -17.40 24.85 -30.55
N ASP A 734 -18.08 24.36 -29.51
CA ASP A 734 -19.51 24.14 -29.62
C ASP A 734 -20.11 25.52 -29.93
N ASP A 735 -20.80 25.62 -31.07
CA ASP A 735 -21.46 26.84 -31.58
C ASP A 735 -22.26 27.60 -30.51
#